data_AF-A0A7W2FRY6-F1
#
_entry.id   AF-A0A7W2FRY6-F1
#
_cell.length_a   1.000
_cell.length_b   1.000
_cell.length_c   1.000
_cell.angle_alpha   90.00
_cell.angle_beta   90.00
_cell.angle_gamma   90.00
#
_symmetry.space_group_name_H-M   'P 1'
#
loop_
_entity.id
_entity.type
_entity.pdbx_description
1 polymer ?
#
loop_
_entity_poly.entity_id
_entity_poly.type
_entity_poly.pdbx_seq_one_letter_code
_entity_poly.pdbx_strand_id
1 'polypeptide(L)'
;MNQFDKNQIITLDIQDPQQIESALKQYQALLSNGLAFNKEQFNVEFKHKNSDEERRLQPSDSGSNFELLKSALSYGQEGGSHYYNGEITDDREVYISEVILFAAALQYPELRETLVETAKAIVTYSRYANDTDRMWIDDMRVFGIEALYMLAKTDLQYTYLIGQFFIPYWDDEHATQYESYLAAFLVEHGWHPEVIKAFIWCDNPSFRLGMFMDDPYSNDTTYQPLGEYLQQNPSLYSAFKQMVIERFQAEPVLLASIDELDDEEEDLSSYNPVVWLYESLFAHTSFYDEDEALDAFMQQPFMGSTLENEAYDLQKTVQNQVSGALVKAAQSAIEKRAEYQAYLAREDRSFELNYGSDVLKPLILAMSQGERLWRYIEDGSELDALEALEEIELLPLAKAYAPEMAAHMDDHVCSWEYNNQGVVEELHSVLDLVRGDLLTDHFGDESTIEHTNGLITTLTVTQDSNISLLEARCQQYLRVIDVFYRALGKRELSEYMIESLTEDDEPLLSRQDYYRRYSQLPAAQIEAKADEQDAALNRDVQSLFYVFTDRDELLCNKHLQRVETVLRSSRERCHPKHWAKPDMGFLALASYLLYRDFNQRVGDEVTEALFNYLNEQNVWEMAVKKILKESCVKGGYHCPEDKGLSEEDIQRITAYFTAAQPEDDQASIMALLEPQLYRDDCCRGNLYINKFSEYQPGYNLFKDHDEDFQRFTLIAFWLRQLPLPQRVQADRLWQFIVALAPVRVARNVLRAHSDEPWNIEFSNILDAINITEQLEKAGIDSGVLNAYEMSRQQQQRDTNRYLQWLDVYSEITSSATSMFGSIDRKKAQAMHQGLKFINEQSKVEFLHHASLKYPEVTLDIADDLKRALHIVIQLNLTSWEYALAHEFGASCLYIGDGDKVPAKLRKEIVADEHTVHDKPCHMDGMSWMQSTVVQQRGDQHSILMADHQMPLEAYQQGLPRGMLMILAEDVDSQAVITRILALQDTATRLDYILEQTLAYLEGDVDYTTITSLYAGQIETESFRPSADEYRLYTLGQFIWMLDKPQRDRLGKLLFNHDYRGFKVIECSYDKAWLLHQLSQGEIDFESYLEQEREEDKTEAGMRFVLDWLIELEVNPAHITLFCIKQSEFEVCCEFIQSHARGQYGSFKQTLNYLHAGRRAQLPEILSQASDATELIAPLTKDRSRVVKEAIANYF
;
A
#
# COMPACT_ATOMS: atom_id res chain seq x y z
N MET A 1 -20.11 9.36 4.04
CA MET A 1 -19.89 8.70 5.34
C MET A 1 -20.77 9.43 6.34
N ASN A 2 -21.51 8.72 7.20
CA ASN A 2 -22.40 9.34 8.19
C ASN A 2 -21.56 9.85 9.37
N GLN A 3 -21.78 11.10 9.79
CA GLN A 3 -21.09 11.69 10.94
C GLN A 3 -21.53 11.02 12.27
N PHE A 4 -20.62 11.02 13.25
CA PHE A 4 -20.67 10.15 14.44
C PHE A 4 -21.60 10.69 15.54
N ASP A 5 -22.71 10.01 15.81
CA ASP A 5 -23.63 10.34 16.91
C ASP A 5 -22.93 10.31 18.28
N LYS A 6 -23.14 11.36 19.09
CA LYS A 6 -22.55 11.50 20.42
C LYS A 6 -23.43 10.83 21.48
N ASN A 7 -22.87 9.90 22.24
CA ASN A 7 -23.61 9.12 23.24
C ASN A 7 -23.41 9.62 24.68
N GLN A 8 -22.32 10.34 24.96
CA GLN A 8 -22.07 10.93 26.29
C GLN A 8 -22.63 12.35 26.35
N ILE A 9 -23.91 12.48 26.72
CA ILE A 9 -24.58 13.77 26.85
C ILE A 9 -24.40 14.34 28.26
N ILE A 10 -23.72 15.48 28.37
CA ILE A 10 -23.56 16.25 29.61
C ILE A 10 -24.54 17.43 29.59
N THR A 11 -25.55 17.39 30.45
CA THR A 11 -26.56 18.46 30.54
C THR A 11 -26.21 19.47 31.63
N LEU A 12 -26.32 20.76 31.34
CA LEU A 12 -26.08 21.85 32.28
C LEU A 12 -26.95 23.09 32.02
N ASP A 13 -27.22 23.89 33.04
CA ASP A 13 -27.61 25.28 32.85
C ASP A 13 -26.36 26.11 32.51
N ILE A 14 -26.28 26.61 31.26
CA ILE A 14 -25.12 27.35 30.74
C ILE A 14 -25.00 28.76 31.35
N GLN A 15 -26.00 29.20 32.11
CA GLN A 15 -25.98 30.47 32.85
C GLN A 15 -25.59 30.29 34.33
N ASP A 16 -25.42 29.04 34.79
CA ASP A 16 -25.07 28.70 36.18
C ASP A 16 -23.59 28.26 36.28
N PRO A 17 -22.70 29.08 36.87
CA PRO A 17 -21.27 28.75 37.01
C PRO A 17 -21.01 27.43 37.73
N GLN A 18 -21.84 27.05 38.71
CA GLN A 18 -21.63 25.80 39.46
C GLN A 18 -21.92 24.56 38.60
N GLN A 19 -22.92 24.65 37.71
CA GLN A 19 -23.22 23.57 36.78
C GLN A 19 -22.19 23.49 35.66
N ILE A 20 -21.67 24.62 35.17
CA ILE A 20 -20.52 24.65 34.25
C ILE A 20 -19.31 23.97 34.91
N GLU A 21 -18.99 24.29 36.17
CA GLU A 21 -17.87 23.67 36.90
C GLU A 21 -18.05 22.14 36.99
N SER A 22 -19.27 21.68 37.29
CA SER A 22 -19.59 20.25 37.36
C SER A 22 -19.47 19.57 36.01
N ALA A 23 -19.92 20.21 34.92
CA ALA A 23 -19.82 19.69 33.55
C ALA A 23 -18.35 19.55 33.12
N LEU A 24 -17.51 20.54 33.42
CA LEU A 24 -16.07 20.48 33.15
C LEU A 24 -15.38 19.34 33.92
N LYS A 25 -15.73 19.13 35.21
CA LYS A 25 -15.19 18.00 35.99
C LYS A 25 -15.65 16.64 35.48
N GLN A 26 -16.89 16.54 35.02
CA GLN A 26 -17.38 15.32 34.37
C GLN A 26 -16.61 15.07 33.06
N TYR A 27 -16.37 16.11 32.27
CA TYR A 27 -15.60 15.99 31.04
C TYR A 27 -14.15 15.57 31.28
N GLN A 28 -13.49 16.14 32.29
CA GLN A 28 -12.16 15.70 32.74
C GLN A 28 -12.12 14.20 33.06
N ALA A 29 -13.14 13.69 33.76
CA ALA A 29 -13.22 12.28 34.11
C ALA A 29 -13.38 11.38 32.87
N LEU A 30 -14.18 11.82 31.89
CA LEU A 30 -14.36 11.11 30.61
C LEU A 30 -13.07 11.08 29.77
N LEU A 31 -12.30 12.17 29.74
CA LEU A 31 -11.01 12.19 29.06
C LEU A 31 -10.00 11.25 29.76
N SER A 32 -9.98 11.29 31.09
CA SER A 32 -9.00 10.54 31.90
C SER A 32 -9.22 9.02 31.88
N ASN A 33 -10.44 8.55 31.63
CA ASN A 33 -10.77 7.12 31.56
C ASN A 33 -11.01 6.64 30.11
N GLY A 34 -10.71 7.48 29.12
CA GLY A 34 -10.89 7.17 27.70
C GLY A 34 -12.34 7.16 27.20
N LEU A 35 -13.35 7.33 28.07
CA LEU A 35 -14.77 7.28 27.68
C LEU A 35 -15.26 8.54 26.94
N ALA A 36 -14.44 9.59 26.88
CA ALA A 36 -14.69 10.73 26.00
C ALA A 36 -14.64 10.34 24.51
N PHE A 37 -14.04 9.19 24.20
CA PHE A 37 -13.95 8.63 22.88
C PHE A 37 -14.58 7.24 22.85
N ASN A 38 -15.10 6.85 21.70
CA ASN A 38 -15.61 5.51 21.46
C ASN A 38 -15.07 5.05 20.11
N LYS A 39 -14.23 4.00 20.12
CA LYS A 39 -13.53 3.51 18.91
C LYS A 39 -12.89 4.67 18.15
N GLU A 40 -12.10 5.46 18.89
CA GLU A 40 -11.25 6.53 18.32
C GLU A 40 -12.03 7.77 17.85
N GLN A 41 -13.35 7.79 17.99
CA GLN A 41 -14.19 8.95 17.67
C GLN A 41 -14.63 9.69 18.93
N PHE A 42 -14.57 11.03 18.90
CA PHE A 42 -15.04 11.85 20.02
C PHE A 42 -16.55 11.63 20.27
N ASN A 43 -16.92 11.35 21.52
CA ASN A 43 -18.24 10.82 21.90
C ASN A 43 -19.01 11.72 22.89
N VAL A 44 -18.53 12.94 23.15
CA VAL A 44 -19.10 13.86 24.14
C VAL A 44 -19.89 15.00 23.48
N GLU A 45 -21.06 15.32 24.04
CA GLU A 45 -21.82 16.51 23.69
C GLU A 45 -22.37 17.21 24.94
N PHE A 46 -22.31 18.55 24.95
CA PHE A 46 -22.89 19.38 26.00
C PHE A 46 -24.23 19.97 25.55
N LYS A 47 -25.27 19.85 26.39
CA LYS A 47 -26.62 20.40 26.12
C LYS A 47 -27.07 21.36 27.23
N HIS A 48 -27.72 22.44 26.84
CA HIS A 48 -28.39 23.34 27.77
C HIS A 48 -29.64 22.65 28.34
N LYS A 49 -29.80 22.71 29.66
CA LYS A 49 -31.01 22.22 30.35
C LYS A 49 -31.35 23.09 31.55
N ASN A 50 -32.55 23.66 31.53
CA ASN A 50 -33.15 24.32 32.68
C ASN A 50 -34.58 23.79 32.91
N SER A 51 -35.41 24.44 33.73
CA SER A 51 -36.78 23.99 33.98
C SER A 51 -37.73 24.11 32.78
N ASP A 52 -37.36 24.94 31.81
CA ASP A 52 -38.24 25.44 30.75
C ASP A 52 -37.82 24.90 29.36
N GLU A 53 -36.54 24.57 29.15
CA GLU A 53 -35.99 24.08 27.88
C GLU A 53 -34.83 23.09 28.03
N GLU A 54 -34.71 22.17 27.07
CA GLU A 54 -33.56 21.30 26.84
C GLU A 54 -33.19 21.41 25.35
N ARG A 55 -31.98 21.90 25.05
CA ARG A 55 -31.52 22.18 23.68
C ARG A 55 -30.00 22.05 23.54
N ARG A 56 -29.50 21.92 22.31
CA ARG A 56 -28.06 22.00 22.02
C ARG A 56 -27.52 23.39 22.34
N LEU A 57 -26.25 23.47 22.75
CA LEU A 57 -25.56 24.74 22.97
C LEU A 57 -25.46 25.52 21.65
N GLN A 58 -25.68 26.83 21.72
CA GLN A 58 -25.64 27.75 20.59
C GLN A 58 -24.39 28.63 20.69
N PRO A 59 -23.82 29.10 19.56
CA PRO A 59 -22.69 30.03 19.59
C PRO A 59 -22.94 31.28 20.44
N SER A 60 -24.19 31.75 20.53
CA SER A 60 -24.59 32.86 21.38
C SER A 60 -24.46 32.60 22.89
N ASP A 61 -24.42 31.34 23.31
CA ASP A 61 -24.24 30.95 24.73
C ASP A 61 -22.84 31.28 25.25
N SER A 62 -21.87 31.58 24.37
CA SER A 62 -20.54 32.09 24.72
C SER A 62 -20.53 33.49 25.35
N GLY A 63 -21.67 34.20 25.33
CA GLY A 63 -21.85 35.49 25.98
C GLY A 63 -20.82 36.54 25.53
N SER A 64 -20.09 37.14 26.47
CA SER A 64 -19.12 38.20 26.13
C SER A 64 -17.91 37.69 25.33
N ASN A 65 -17.69 36.38 25.25
CA ASN A 65 -16.58 35.76 24.55
C ASN A 65 -16.92 35.33 23.11
N PHE A 66 -18.05 35.79 22.56
CA PHE A 66 -18.48 35.41 21.21
C PHE A 66 -17.45 35.73 20.11
N GLU A 67 -16.78 36.88 20.19
CA GLU A 67 -15.73 37.22 19.21
C GLU A 67 -14.45 36.37 19.39
N LEU A 68 -14.16 35.96 20.63
CA LEU A 68 -13.07 35.04 20.92
C LEU A 68 -13.36 33.64 20.36
N LEU A 69 -14.60 33.15 20.53
CA LEU A 69 -15.09 31.91 19.93
C LEU A 69 -14.96 31.94 18.40
N LYS A 70 -15.40 33.01 17.75
CA LYS A 70 -15.26 33.18 16.29
C LYS A 70 -13.80 33.13 15.85
N SER A 71 -12.91 33.82 16.56
CA SER A 71 -11.48 33.81 16.26
C SER A 71 -10.92 32.40 16.35
N ALA A 72 -11.27 31.65 17.40
CA ALA A 72 -10.78 30.28 17.60
C ALA A 72 -11.25 29.34 16.47
N LEU A 73 -12.54 29.40 16.10
CA LEU A 73 -13.11 28.55 15.05
C LEU A 73 -12.57 28.87 13.64
N SER A 74 -12.05 30.09 13.42
CA SER A 74 -11.62 30.57 12.10
C SER A 74 -10.26 30.04 11.65
N TYR A 75 -9.48 29.44 12.55
CA TYR A 75 -8.17 28.85 12.24
C TYR A 75 -8.21 27.36 11.87
N GLY A 76 -9.37 26.70 12.01
CA GLY A 76 -9.52 25.33 11.51
C GLY A 76 -9.51 25.27 9.98
N GLN A 77 -9.21 24.10 9.43
CA GLN A 77 -8.96 23.85 7.99
C GLN A 77 -9.99 24.45 7.00
N GLU A 78 -11.27 24.41 7.34
CA GLU A 78 -12.39 24.91 6.52
C GLU A 78 -12.81 26.36 6.87
N GLY A 79 -12.13 26.97 7.83
CA GLY A 79 -12.54 28.22 8.46
C GLY A 79 -13.74 28.07 9.40
N GLY A 80 -14.18 29.18 10.02
CA GLY A 80 -15.22 29.16 11.05
C GLY A 80 -16.61 29.60 10.59
N SER A 81 -16.75 30.06 9.33
CA SER A 81 -17.82 30.99 8.94
C SER A 81 -19.25 30.46 8.95
N HIS A 82 -19.38 29.15 8.76
CA HIS A 82 -20.63 28.40 8.77
C HIS A 82 -21.14 28.10 10.18
N TYR A 83 -20.29 28.13 11.21
CA TYR A 83 -20.66 27.71 12.56
C TYR A 83 -21.38 28.75 13.39
N TYR A 84 -21.13 30.04 13.17
CA TYR A 84 -21.61 31.11 14.06
C TYR A 84 -22.83 31.87 13.55
N ASN A 85 -23.37 31.51 12.38
CA ASN A 85 -24.52 32.20 11.76
C ASN A 85 -25.81 31.38 11.72
N GLY A 86 -25.76 30.09 12.08
CA GLY A 86 -26.91 29.17 12.05
C GLY A 86 -27.31 28.65 13.43
N GLU A 87 -28.57 28.29 13.59
CA GLU A 87 -29.04 27.53 14.76
C GLU A 87 -28.50 26.09 14.69
N ILE A 88 -28.02 25.57 15.83
CA ILE A 88 -27.54 24.19 15.99
C ILE A 88 -28.69 23.36 16.54
N THR A 89 -29.24 22.48 15.71
CA THR A 89 -30.41 21.65 15.99
C THR A 89 -30.02 20.17 15.97
N ASP A 90 -30.88 19.27 16.49
CA ASP A 90 -30.57 17.82 16.51
C ASP A 90 -30.56 17.18 15.10
N ASP A 91 -31.10 17.87 14.07
CA ASP A 91 -31.06 17.45 12.66
C ASP A 91 -29.86 18.02 11.88
N ARG A 92 -28.97 18.76 12.55
CA ARG A 92 -27.74 19.32 11.96
C ARG A 92 -26.52 18.67 12.56
N GLU A 93 -25.65 18.16 11.71
CA GLU A 93 -24.41 17.52 12.11
C GLU A 93 -23.33 18.60 12.36
N VAL A 94 -23.42 19.27 13.52
CA VAL A 94 -22.49 20.33 13.95
C VAL A 94 -22.10 20.10 15.41
N TYR A 95 -20.85 19.73 15.69
CA TYR A 95 -20.43 19.23 17.01
C TYR A 95 -19.45 20.12 17.78
N ILE A 96 -19.68 21.44 17.78
CA ILE A 96 -18.79 22.44 18.44
C ILE A 96 -19.13 22.74 19.92
N SER A 97 -19.87 21.86 20.60
CA SER A 97 -20.38 22.11 21.95
C SER A 97 -19.29 22.26 23.02
N GLU A 98 -18.14 21.59 22.85
CA GLU A 98 -16.95 21.75 23.71
C GLU A 98 -16.44 23.19 23.70
N VAL A 99 -16.26 23.74 22.49
CA VAL A 99 -15.72 25.09 22.29
C VAL A 99 -16.69 26.14 22.84
N ILE A 100 -18.00 25.94 22.67
CA ILE A 100 -19.02 26.82 23.25
C ILE A 100 -18.98 26.80 24.79
N LEU A 101 -18.86 25.61 25.41
CA LEU A 101 -18.76 25.48 26.86
C LEU A 101 -17.54 26.23 27.41
N PHE A 102 -16.37 26.06 26.78
CA PHE A 102 -15.14 26.76 27.18
C PHE A 102 -15.30 28.29 27.07
N ALA A 103 -15.85 28.78 25.95
CA ALA A 103 -16.09 30.20 25.77
C ALA A 103 -17.05 30.76 26.84
N ALA A 104 -18.11 30.02 27.18
CA ALA A 104 -19.06 30.39 28.22
C ALA A 104 -18.39 30.43 29.61
N ALA A 105 -17.61 29.39 29.95
CA ALA A 105 -16.91 29.26 31.22
C ALA A 105 -15.87 30.38 31.46
N LEU A 106 -15.20 30.86 30.41
CA LEU A 106 -14.22 31.95 30.49
C LEU A 106 -14.83 33.29 30.96
N GLN A 107 -16.15 33.42 31.00
CA GLN A 107 -16.83 34.60 31.56
C GLN A 107 -16.73 34.68 33.09
N TYR A 108 -16.40 33.57 33.76
CA TYR A 108 -16.44 33.42 35.21
C TYR A 108 -15.02 33.21 35.77
N PRO A 109 -14.38 34.25 36.34
CA PRO A 109 -13.02 34.14 36.88
C PRO A 109 -12.84 33.04 37.93
N GLU A 110 -13.89 32.71 38.68
CA GLU A 110 -13.90 31.60 39.66
C GLU A 110 -13.72 30.22 39.02
N LEU A 111 -14.02 30.04 37.74
CA LEU A 111 -13.88 28.76 37.02
C LEU A 111 -12.49 28.57 36.41
N ARG A 112 -11.60 29.56 36.54
CA ARG A 112 -10.28 29.55 35.90
C ARG A 112 -9.44 28.32 36.23
N GLU A 113 -9.40 27.91 37.50
CA GLU A 113 -8.64 26.73 37.92
C GLU A 113 -9.20 25.45 37.27
N THR A 114 -10.52 25.29 37.28
CA THR A 114 -11.21 24.16 36.63
C THR A 114 -10.99 24.15 35.11
N LEU A 115 -10.97 25.31 34.45
CA LEU A 115 -10.65 25.41 33.02
C LEU A 115 -9.22 24.95 32.70
N VAL A 116 -8.26 25.35 33.53
CA VAL A 116 -6.85 24.94 33.38
C VAL A 116 -6.70 23.43 33.57
N GLU A 117 -7.37 22.85 34.57
CA GLU A 117 -7.34 21.38 34.75
C GLU A 117 -8.04 20.64 33.60
N THR A 118 -9.10 21.22 33.02
CA THR A 118 -9.73 20.65 31.81
C THR A 118 -8.80 20.72 30.60
N ALA A 119 -8.11 21.85 30.40
CA ALA A 119 -7.12 22.01 29.34
C ALA A 119 -5.96 21.02 29.47
N LYS A 120 -5.48 20.76 30.69
CA LYS A 120 -4.47 19.71 30.95
C LYS A 120 -5.00 18.31 30.64
N ALA A 121 -6.27 18.02 30.93
CA ALA A 121 -6.88 16.73 30.60
C ALA A 121 -6.95 16.52 29.08
N ILE A 122 -7.29 17.56 28.30
CA ILE A 122 -7.26 17.54 26.82
C ILE A 122 -5.85 17.21 26.31
N VAL A 123 -4.84 17.94 26.80
CA VAL A 123 -3.43 17.69 26.43
C VAL A 123 -3.00 16.28 26.83
N THR A 124 -3.39 15.81 28.02
CA THR A 124 -3.05 14.47 28.50
C THR A 124 -3.62 13.40 27.56
N TYR A 125 -4.86 13.57 27.10
CA TYR A 125 -5.47 12.65 26.14
C TYR A 125 -4.75 12.68 24.79
N SER A 126 -4.49 13.87 24.23
CA SER A 126 -3.76 13.98 22.94
C SER A 126 -2.42 13.24 22.99
N ARG A 127 -1.65 13.38 24.08
CA ARG A 127 -0.37 12.70 24.29
C ARG A 127 -0.50 11.20 24.59
N TYR A 128 -1.62 10.75 25.16
CA TYR A 128 -1.91 9.34 25.35
C TYR A 128 -2.18 8.66 24.00
N ALA A 129 -2.97 9.33 23.14
CA ALA A 129 -3.33 8.84 21.82
C ALA A 129 -2.16 8.91 20.83
N ASN A 130 -1.48 10.06 20.74
CA ASN A 130 -0.41 10.33 19.78
C ASN A 130 -0.78 9.92 18.36
N ASP A 131 -2.02 10.18 17.96
CA ASP A 131 -2.52 9.85 16.64
C ASP A 131 -3.74 10.72 16.36
N THR A 132 -3.68 11.54 15.30
CA THR A 132 -4.77 12.43 14.91
C THR A 132 -6.05 11.67 14.56
N ASP A 133 -5.94 10.42 14.06
CA ASP A 133 -7.10 9.59 13.75
C ASP A 133 -7.96 9.28 14.99
N ARG A 134 -7.36 9.36 16.17
CA ARG A 134 -8.02 9.14 17.47
C ARG A 134 -8.45 10.43 18.14
N MET A 135 -8.38 11.56 17.43
CA MET A 135 -8.61 12.90 17.94
C MET A 135 -9.72 13.66 17.17
N TRP A 136 -10.33 13.03 16.16
CA TRP A 136 -11.39 13.62 15.35
C TRP A 136 -12.69 13.84 16.15
N ILE A 137 -13.22 15.07 16.10
CA ILE A 137 -14.60 15.40 16.50
C ILE A 137 -15.58 14.88 15.43
N ASP A 138 -15.25 15.16 14.18
CA ASP A 138 -15.96 14.84 12.95
C ASP A 138 -14.93 14.65 11.82
N ASP A 139 -15.38 14.55 10.56
CA ASP A 139 -14.51 14.34 9.40
C ASP A 139 -13.65 15.55 9.01
N MET A 140 -13.73 16.67 9.74
CA MET A 140 -13.06 17.93 9.40
C MET A 140 -12.33 18.61 10.57
N ARG A 141 -12.57 18.23 11.83
CA ARG A 141 -12.02 18.93 13.01
C ARG A 141 -11.44 18.03 14.09
N VAL A 142 -10.27 18.41 14.58
CA VAL A 142 -9.59 17.82 15.74
C VAL A 142 -10.10 18.43 17.04
N PHE A 143 -10.29 17.61 18.09
CA PHE A 143 -10.84 18.06 19.38
C PHE A 143 -9.91 18.99 20.16
N GLY A 144 -10.46 19.85 21.03
CA GLY A 144 -9.73 20.53 22.10
C GLY A 144 -8.88 21.75 21.72
N ILE A 145 -8.33 21.84 20.51
CA ILE A 145 -7.38 22.91 20.15
C ILE A 145 -7.97 24.32 20.25
N GLU A 146 -9.22 24.53 19.83
CA GLU A 146 -9.89 25.83 19.96
C GLU A 146 -10.09 26.22 21.43
N ALA A 147 -10.39 25.26 22.29
CA ALA A 147 -10.53 25.48 23.73
C ALA A 147 -9.20 25.91 24.37
N LEU A 148 -8.09 25.26 24.00
CA LEU A 148 -6.74 25.61 24.45
C LEU A 148 -6.33 27.01 23.96
N TYR A 149 -6.63 27.33 22.69
CA TYR A 149 -6.36 28.64 22.11
C TYR A 149 -7.09 29.77 22.85
N MET A 150 -8.38 29.61 23.15
CA MET A 150 -9.13 30.63 23.89
C MET A 150 -8.59 30.86 25.31
N LEU A 151 -8.17 29.78 26.00
CA LEU A 151 -7.55 29.88 27.32
C LEU A 151 -6.22 30.67 27.24
N ALA A 152 -5.37 30.35 26.27
CA ALA A 152 -4.09 31.03 26.09
C ALA A 152 -4.23 32.49 25.62
N LYS A 153 -5.25 32.81 24.81
CA LYS A 153 -5.58 34.21 24.45
C LYS A 153 -6.06 35.04 25.65
N THR A 154 -6.70 34.40 26.61
CA THR A 154 -7.13 35.06 27.85
C THR A 154 -5.98 35.21 28.84
N ASP A 155 -5.09 34.21 28.91
CA ASP A 155 -3.88 34.26 29.72
C ASP A 155 -2.70 33.53 29.06
N LEU A 156 -1.72 34.32 28.62
CA LEU A 156 -0.60 33.88 27.80
C LEU A 156 0.26 32.79 28.47
N GLN A 157 0.25 32.67 29.80
CA GLN A 157 1.04 31.65 30.52
C GLN A 157 0.62 30.21 30.19
N TYR A 158 -0.55 30.01 29.57
CA TYR A 158 -1.06 28.70 29.19
C TYR A 158 -0.78 28.34 27.72
N THR A 159 -0.09 29.20 26.96
CA THR A 159 0.27 28.93 25.54
C THR A 159 1.06 27.63 25.38
N TYR A 160 1.82 27.21 26.40
CA TYR A 160 2.56 25.95 26.36
C TYR A 160 1.67 24.70 26.26
N LEU A 161 0.40 24.78 26.70
CA LEU A 161 -0.55 23.67 26.57
C LEU A 161 -0.92 23.44 25.10
N ILE A 162 -0.97 24.50 24.28
CA ILE A 162 -1.14 24.39 22.83
C ILE A 162 0.07 23.67 22.23
N GLY A 163 1.29 24.07 22.62
CA GLY A 163 2.50 23.38 22.20
C GLY A 163 2.44 21.88 22.48
N GLN A 164 2.11 21.49 23.72
CA GLN A 164 2.03 20.07 24.10
C GLN A 164 0.91 19.27 23.43
N PHE A 165 -0.15 19.95 22.99
CA PHE A 165 -1.27 19.33 22.30
C PHE A 165 -0.87 18.85 20.91
N PHE A 166 0.02 19.58 20.23
CA PHE A 166 0.55 19.18 18.92
C PHE A 166 1.53 18.02 19.08
N ILE A 167 0.97 16.83 18.93
CA ILE A 167 1.64 15.54 18.98
C ILE A 167 2.53 15.32 17.74
N PRO A 168 3.61 14.54 17.85
CA PRO A 168 4.51 14.25 16.73
C PRO A 168 3.85 13.50 15.57
N TYR A 169 2.99 12.50 15.84
CA TYR A 169 2.29 11.77 14.79
C TYR A 169 0.99 12.47 14.45
N TRP A 170 1.06 13.32 13.43
CA TRP A 170 -0.01 14.21 13.01
C TRP A 170 -0.28 14.04 11.52
N ASP A 171 -1.55 13.87 11.15
CA ASP A 171 -1.99 13.82 9.76
C ASP A 171 -1.87 15.21 9.10
N ASP A 172 -0.81 15.41 8.32
CA ASP A 172 -0.54 16.65 7.61
C ASP A 172 -1.24 16.73 6.24
N GLU A 173 -1.93 15.67 5.79
CA GLU A 173 -2.73 15.67 4.57
C GLU A 173 -4.16 16.14 4.86
N HIS A 174 -4.78 15.61 5.91
CA HIS A 174 -6.16 15.88 6.25
C HIS A 174 -6.34 16.85 7.43
N ALA A 175 -5.40 16.97 8.38
CA ALA A 175 -5.47 17.94 9.49
C ALA A 175 -4.51 19.13 9.28
N THR A 176 -4.66 19.84 8.16
CA THR A 176 -3.84 21.01 7.78
C THR A 176 -4.27 22.32 8.47
N GLN A 177 -3.41 23.36 8.42
CA GLN A 177 -3.65 24.74 8.89
C GLN A 177 -3.59 24.98 10.40
N TYR A 178 -3.50 23.93 11.21
CA TYR A 178 -3.47 24.03 12.66
C TYR A 178 -2.19 24.71 13.20
N GLU A 179 -1.12 24.80 12.42
CA GLU A 179 0.10 25.56 12.74
C GLU A 179 -0.19 27.05 13.02
N SER A 180 -1.26 27.58 12.42
CA SER A 180 -1.71 28.96 12.60
C SER A 180 -2.04 29.30 14.06
N TYR A 181 -2.45 28.32 14.88
CA TYR A 181 -2.81 28.55 16.29
C TYR A 181 -1.61 29.02 17.12
N LEU A 182 -0.42 28.44 16.94
CA LEU A 182 0.80 28.91 17.62
C LEU A 182 1.37 30.16 16.96
N ALA A 183 1.38 30.21 15.62
CA ALA A 183 1.86 31.36 14.86
C ALA A 183 1.17 32.65 15.30
N ALA A 184 -0.16 32.62 15.51
CA ALA A 184 -0.96 33.77 15.95
C ALA A 184 -0.44 34.44 17.25
N PHE A 185 0.19 33.69 18.17
CA PHE A 185 0.79 34.28 19.37
C PHE A 185 2.15 34.93 19.10
N LEU A 186 2.94 34.36 18.19
CA LEU A 186 4.18 35.00 17.73
C LEU A 186 3.87 36.32 17.01
N VAL A 187 2.84 36.34 16.17
CA VAL A 187 2.39 37.57 15.48
C VAL A 187 2.01 38.67 16.45
N GLU A 188 1.22 38.34 17.47
CA GLU A 188 0.66 39.31 18.40
C GLU A 188 1.66 39.80 19.46
N HIS A 189 2.53 38.92 19.95
CA HIS A 189 3.38 39.18 21.12
C HIS A 189 4.88 39.13 20.84
N GLY A 190 5.30 38.70 19.65
CA GLY A 190 6.70 38.37 19.36
C GLY A 190 7.21 37.22 20.23
N TRP A 191 8.54 37.09 20.33
CA TRP A 191 9.21 36.08 21.18
C TRP A 191 9.15 36.44 22.68
N HIS A 192 7.93 36.57 23.20
CA HIS A 192 7.64 36.70 24.62
C HIS A 192 8.04 35.40 25.35
N PRO A 193 8.49 35.44 26.63
CA PRO A 193 8.90 34.25 27.39
C PRO A 193 7.92 33.07 27.33
N GLU A 194 6.62 33.34 27.42
CA GLU A 194 5.58 32.29 27.34
C GLU A 194 5.40 31.70 25.92
N VAL A 195 5.70 32.47 24.87
CA VAL A 195 5.69 31.99 23.47
C VAL A 195 6.93 31.14 23.20
N ILE A 196 8.09 31.55 23.72
CA ILE A 196 9.32 30.72 23.72
C ILE A 196 9.08 29.41 24.46
N LYS A 197 8.40 29.46 25.62
CA LYS A 197 8.03 28.27 26.37
C LYS A 197 7.11 27.36 25.55
N ALA A 198 6.13 27.90 24.83
CA ALA A 198 5.27 27.10 23.97
C ALA A 198 6.03 26.40 22.83
N PHE A 199 6.99 27.09 22.22
CA PHE A 199 7.89 26.52 21.23
C PHE A 199 8.68 25.31 21.81
N ILE A 200 9.25 25.47 23.01
CA ILE A 200 10.02 24.40 23.69
C ILE A 200 9.13 23.21 24.08
N TRP A 201 7.88 23.46 24.44
CA TRP A 201 6.93 22.44 24.91
C TRP A 201 6.17 21.75 23.77
N CYS A 202 6.37 22.18 22.52
CA CYS A 202 5.81 21.55 21.34
C CYS A 202 6.69 20.39 20.89
N ASP A 203 6.13 19.18 20.85
CA ASP A 203 6.89 17.98 20.47
C ASP A 203 6.97 17.83 18.94
N ASN A 204 5.99 18.35 18.20
CA ASN A 204 5.97 18.29 16.74
C ASN A 204 6.89 19.35 16.07
N PRO A 205 7.91 18.96 15.29
CA PRO A 205 8.82 19.89 14.61
C PRO A 205 8.14 20.76 13.55
N SER A 206 7.19 20.23 12.79
CA SER A 206 6.48 20.96 11.73
C SER A 206 5.69 22.14 12.30
N PHE A 207 5.04 21.95 13.46
CA PHE A 207 4.33 23.04 14.15
C PHE A 207 5.28 24.09 14.74
N ARG A 208 6.49 23.70 15.17
CA ARG A 208 7.53 24.65 15.60
C ARG A 208 7.98 25.54 14.44
N LEU A 209 8.22 24.93 13.27
CA LEU A 209 8.58 25.65 12.04
C LEU A 209 7.43 26.55 11.55
N GLY A 210 6.19 26.03 11.59
CA GLY A 210 4.98 26.75 11.21
C GLY A 210 4.68 28.00 12.06
N MET A 211 5.36 28.20 13.19
CA MET A 211 5.27 29.47 13.92
C MET A 211 5.83 30.65 13.11
N PHE A 212 6.81 30.41 12.23
CA PHE A 212 7.50 31.46 11.48
C PHE A 212 7.63 31.19 9.97
N MET A 213 7.10 30.06 9.48
CA MET A 213 7.03 29.69 8.06
C MET A 213 5.56 29.49 7.65
N ASP A 214 5.13 30.07 6.52
CA ASP A 214 3.78 29.86 5.96
C ASP A 214 3.74 28.73 4.93
N ASP A 215 4.89 28.34 4.37
CA ASP A 215 5.01 27.31 3.35
C ASP A 215 6.10 26.29 3.76
N PRO A 216 5.76 25.01 4.02
CA PRO A 216 6.73 24.00 4.40
C PRO A 216 7.72 23.64 3.29
N TYR A 217 7.44 24.04 2.04
CA TYR A 217 8.29 23.79 0.87
C TYR A 217 9.22 24.97 0.53
N SER A 218 9.17 26.05 1.31
CA SER A 218 10.05 27.22 1.18
C SER A 218 10.85 27.46 2.46
N ASN A 219 12.04 28.05 2.33
CA ASN A 219 12.79 28.58 3.48
C ASN A 219 12.36 30.02 3.82
N ASP A 220 11.34 30.54 3.14
CA ASP A 220 10.83 31.88 3.39
C ASP A 220 10.16 31.96 4.76
N THR A 221 10.53 32.99 5.49
CA THR A 221 10.03 33.23 6.83
C THR A 221 9.01 34.36 6.82
N THR A 222 7.83 34.10 7.34
CA THR A 222 6.80 35.11 7.61
C THR A 222 7.15 35.94 8.84
N TYR A 223 7.79 35.30 9.82
CA TYR A 223 8.24 35.91 11.08
C TYR A 223 9.68 35.55 11.40
N GLN A 224 10.32 36.28 12.31
CA GLN A 224 11.72 36.00 12.67
C GLN A 224 11.83 34.63 13.38
N PRO A 225 12.71 33.71 12.93
CA PRO A 225 12.98 32.46 13.64
C PRO A 225 13.55 32.67 15.05
N LEU A 226 13.28 31.74 15.98
CA LEU A 226 13.71 31.86 17.38
C LEU A 226 15.25 31.88 17.49
N GLY A 227 15.95 31.08 16.70
CA GLY A 227 17.40 31.03 16.68
C GLY A 227 18.03 32.39 16.37
N GLU A 228 17.49 33.11 15.39
CA GLU A 228 17.94 34.48 15.05
C GLU A 228 17.64 35.47 16.18
N TYR A 229 16.45 35.39 16.76
CA TYR A 229 16.06 36.25 17.87
C TYR A 229 17.00 36.08 19.08
N LEU A 230 17.37 34.83 19.40
CA LEU A 230 18.32 34.52 20.47
C LEU A 230 19.72 35.08 20.14
N GLN A 231 20.20 34.95 18.91
CA GLN A 231 21.49 35.52 18.49
C GLN A 231 21.52 37.05 18.63
N GLN A 232 20.41 37.73 18.33
CA GLN A 232 20.28 39.17 18.48
C GLN A 232 20.12 39.60 19.96
N ASN A 233 19.69 38.68 20.83
CA ASN A 233 19.48 38.91 22.26
C ASN A 233 20.25 37.88 23.14
N PRO A 234 21.60 37.83 23.11
CA PRO A 234 22.36 36.76 23.77
C PRO A 234 22.13 36.66 25.29
N SER A 235 21.73 37.76 25.95
CA SER A 235 21.38 37.76 27.38
C SER A 235 20.18 36.88 27.73
N LEU A 236 19.32 36.56 26.76
CA LEU A 236 18.15 35.71 26.94
C LEU A 236 18.47 34.22 26.77
N TYR A 237 19.61 33.88 26.15
CA TYR A 237 19.96 32.48 25.85
C TYR A 237 20.15 31.62 27.10
N SER A 238 20.68 32.18 28.19
CA SER A 238 20.76 31.45 29.47
C SER A 238 19.38 31.11 30.03
N ALA A 239 18.40 32.00 29.87
CA ALA A 239 17.02 31.76 30.28
C ALA A 239 16.34 30.71 29.39
N PHE A 240 16.57 30.76 28.07
CA PHE A 240 16.13 29.71 27.13
C PHE A 240 16.64 28.33 27.54
N LYS A 241 17.95 28.17 27.80
CA LYS A 241 18.52 26.88 28.24
C LYS A 241 17.91 26.39 29.54
N GLN A 242 17.61 27.29 30.47
CA GLN A 242 16.93 26.95 31.71
C GLN A 242 15.50 26.46 31.46
N MET A 243 14.75 27.09 30.55
CA MET A 243 13.41 26.63 30.14
C MET A 243 13.44 25.24 29.48
N VAL A 244 14.47 24.93 28.70
CA VAL A 244 14.66 23.59 28.12
C VAL A 244 14.90 22.56 29.23
N ILE A 245 15.77 22.85 30.20
CA ILE A 245 15.98 21.95 31.35
C ILE A 245 14.67 21.74 32.13
N GLU A 246 13.93 22.82 32.39
CA GLU A 246 12.63 22.76 33.07
C GLU A 246 11.59 21.93 32.30
N ARG A 247 11.60 21.98 30.97
CA ARG A 247 10.74 21.13 30.12
C ARG A 247 11.03 19.66 30.39
N PHE A 248 12.26 19.20 30.24
CA PHE A 248 12.62 17.79 30.41
C PHE A 248 12.58 17.31 31.86
N GLN A 249 12.68 18.21 32.85
CA GLN A 249 12.39 17.89 34.25
C GLN A 249 10.91 17.63 34.50
N ALA A 250 10.04 18.28 33.73
CA ALA A 250 8.60 18.17 33.90
C ALA A 250 7.99 17.03 33.08
N GLU A 251 8.42 16.86 31.83
CA GLU A 251 7.75 15.96 30.87
C GLU A 251 8.73 15.54 29.75
N PRO A 252 8.85 14.23 29.45
CA PRO A 252 9.61 13.73 28.29
C PRO A 252 8.92 14.05 26.96
N VAL A 253 9.71 14.12 25.89
CA VAL A 253 9.21 14.28 24.51
C VAL A 253 8.54 12.98 24.06
N LEU A 254 7.42 13.10 23.35
CA LEU A 254 6.71 11.97 22.75
C LEU A 254 7.44 11.53 21.47
N LEU A 255 7.55 10.22 21.24
CA LEU A 255 8.02 9.68 19.95
C LEU A 255 6.91 9.76 18.89
N ALA A 256 7.28 9.82 17.61
CA ALA A 256 6.31 9.77 16.51
C ALA A 256 5.63 8.40 16.45
N SER A 257 6.41 7.34 16.39
CA SER A 257 5.90 5.97 16.41
C SER A 257 6.89 5.07 17.13
N ILE A 258 6.43 3.87 17.50
CA ILE A 258 7.24 2.73 17.88
C ILE A 258 6.77 1.54 17.05
N ASP A 259 7.60 0.50 16.90
CA ASP A 259 7.13 -0.74 16.31
C ASP A 259 6.19 -1.44 17.30
N GLU A 260 4.90 -1.53 16.92
CA GLU A 260 3.86 -2.15 17.73
C GLU A 260 3.86 -3.69 17.60
N LEU A 261 4.59 -4.24 16.63
CA LEU A 261 4.64 -5.67 16.29
C LEU A 261 5.95 -6.34 16.73
N ASP A 262 7.00 -5.58 17.00
CA ASP A 262 8.28 -6.11 17.46
C ASP A 262 8.20 -6.59 18.93
N ASP A 263 8.83 -7.73 19.24
CA ASP A 263 8.86 -8.35 20.57
C ASP A 263 9.96 -7.79 21.48
N GLU A 264 10.93 -7.04 20.95
CA GLU A 264 12.00 -6.42 21.73
C GLU A 264 11.67 -5.00 22.27
N GLU A 265 12.03 -4.70 23.52
CA GLU A 265 11.90 -3.33 24.05
C GLU A 265 12.83 -2.37 23.30
N GLU A 266 12.27 -1.30 22.74
CA GLU A 266 13.04 -0.31 21.99
C GLU A 266 14.04 0.44 22.89
N ASP A 267 15.30 0.52 22.45
CA ASP A 267 16.34 1.27 23.17
C ASP A 267 16.15 2.78 23.05
N LEU A 268 15.41 3.34 24.01
CA LEU A 268 15.13 4.77 24.09
C LEU A 268 16.36 5.63 24.41
N SER A 269 17.50 5.04 24.77
CA SER A 269 18.69 5.78 25.20
C SER A 269 19.46 6.44 24.04
N SER A 270 19.21 5.98 22.81
CA SER A 270 19.80 6.49 21.58
C SER A 270 19.23 7.85 21.15
N TYR A 271 18.04 8.22 21.64
CA TYR A 271 17.33 9.44 21.23
C TYR A 271 17.89 10.73 21.85
N ASN A 272 17.97 11.79 21.04
CA ASN A 272 18.55 13.08 21.42
C ASN A 272 17.54 14.24 21.24
N PRO A 273 16.48 14.33 22.07
CA PRO A 273 15.38 15.27 21.85
C PRO A 273 15.74 16.75 22.00
N VAL A 274 16.83 17.10 22.70
CA VAL A 274 17.32 18.50 22.69
C VAL A 274 17.92 18.87 21.34
N VAL A 275 18.49 17.91 20.61
CA VAL A 275 19.02 18.13 19.25
C VAL A 275 17.87 18.40 18.28
N TRP A 276 16.79 17.62 18.34
CA TRP A 276 15.57 17.85 17.55
C TRP A 276 14.92 19.23 17.77
N LEU A 277 15.00 19.74 19.00
CA LEU A 277 14.56 21.11 19.30
C LEU A 277 15.43 22.14 18.56
N TYR A 278 16.75 21.93 18.54
CA TYR A 278 17.71 22.83 17.90
C TYR A 278 17.60 22.83 16.37
N GLU A 279 17.25 21.69 15.78
CA GLU A 279 16.97 21.55 14.35
C GLU A 279 15.89 22.55 13.90
N SER A 280 14.84 22.73 14.71
CA SER A 280 13.74 23.66 14.41
C SER A 280 13.98 25.14 14.78
N LEU A 281 15.17 25.55 15.27
CA LEU A 281 15.39 26.94 15.69
C LEU A 281 15.47 27.94 14.53
N PHE A 282 15.75 27.46 13.32
CA PHE A 282 15.88 28.26 12.11
C PHE A 282 15.00 27.67 11.01
N ALA A 283 14.65 28.49 10.02
CA ALA A 283 13.89 28.03 8.87
C ALA A 283 14.74 27.11 7.99
N HIS A 284 14.16 25.97 7.65
CA HIS A 284 14.68 25.03 6.68
C HIS A 284 13.52 24.23 6.10
N THR A 285 13.70 23.73 4.88
CA THR A 285 12.84 22.74 4.25
C THR A 285 13.18 21.37 4.81
N SER A 286 12.26 20.42 4.72
CA SER A 286 12.49 19.09 5.32
C SER A 286 13.76 18.43 4.77
N PHE A 287 14.49 17.74 5.64
CA PHE A 287 15.71 17.01 5.31
C PHE A 287 15.44 15.54 4.90
N TYR A 288 14.19 15.17 4.58
CA TYR A 288 13.77 13.78 4.36
C TYR A 288 14.69 12.99 3.42
N ASP A 289 15.36 13.64 2.46
CA ASP A 289 16.25 13.02 1.48
C ASP A 289 17.68 13.59 1.43
N GLU A 290 18.04 14.56 2.29
CA GLU A 290 19.31 15.30 2.22
C GLU A 290 20.05 15.37 3.57
N ASP A 291 20.57 14.23 4.06
CA ASP A 291 21.40 14.18 5.28
C ASP A 291 22.60 15.16 5.27
N GLU A 292 23.14 15.47 4.09
CA GLU A 292 24.21 16.48 3.94
C GLU A 292 23.72 17.91 4.25
N ALA A 293 22.47 18.23 3.89
CA ALA A 293 21.87 19.51 4.18
C ALA A 293 21.64 19.68 5.69
N LEU A 294 21.23 18.61 6.38
CA LEU A 294 21.13 18.60 7.85
C LEU A 294 22.50 18.81 8.50
N ASP A 295 23.54 18.08 8.04
CA ASP A 295 24.92 18.26 8.52
C ASP A 295 25.37 19.72 8.36
N ALA A 296 25.19 20.30 7.17
CA ALA A 296 25.58 21.67 6.89
C ALA A 296 24.82 22.69 7.77
N PHE A 297 23.51 22.47 7.93
CA PHE A 297 22.65 23.25 8.81
C PHE A 297 23.14 23.22 10.26
N MET A 298 23.48 22.04 10.78
CA MET A 298 23.94 21.86 12.16
C MET A 298 25.35 22.43 12.40
N GLN A 299 26.18 22.58 11.36
CA GLN A 299 27.50 23.22 11.46
C GLN A 299 27.46 24.75 11.46
N GLN A 300 26.31 25.39 11.31
CA GLN A 300 26.23 26.85 11.29
C GLN A 300 26.68 27.49 12.62
N PRO A 301 27.27 28.71 12.60
CA PRO A 301 27.69 29.38 13.82
C PRO A 301 26.51 29.74 14.75
N PHE A 302 26.61 29.38 16.03
CA PHE A 302 25.59 29.70 17.04
C PHE A 302 26.23 29.93 18.43
N MET A 303 25.90 31.05 19.08
CA MET A 303 26.28 31.38 20.47
C MET A 303 27.77 31.25 20.86
N GLY A 304 28.67 31.30 19.88
CA GLY A 304 30.12 31.21 20.08
C GLY A 304 30.74 29.87 19.66
N SER A 305 29.91 28.91 19.22
CA SER A 305 30.31 27.60 18.68
C SER A 305 29.50 27.31 17.39
N THR A 306 29.28 26.02 17.08
CA THR A 306 28.29 25.58 16.08
C THR A 306 26.96 25.21 16.74
N LEU A 307 25.87 25.23 15.97
CA LEU A 307 24.54 24.82 16.43
C LEU A 307 24.56 23.40 17.04
N GLU A 308 25.22 22.46 16.35
CA GLU A 308 25.41 21.08 16.81
C GLU A 308 26.08 21.01 18.19
N ASN A 309 27.21 21.70 18.39
CA ASN A 309 27.93 21.61 19.66
C ASN A 309 27.10 22.18 20.81
N GLU A 310 26.41 23.30 20.59
CA GLU A 310 25.52 23.87 21.60
C GLU A 310 24.34 22.95 21.93
N ALA A 311 23.75 22.30 20.92
CA ALA A 311 22.68 21.33 21.09
C ALA A 311 23.12 20.14 21.94
N TYR A 312 24.25 19.50 21.59
CA TYR A 312 24.78 18.34 22.32
C TYR A 312 25.30 18.70 23.72
N ASP A 313 25.91 19.88 23.91
CA ASP A 313 26.34 20.32 25.24
C ASP A 313 25.12 20.55 26.16
N LEU A 314 24.00 21.06 25.63
CA LEU A 314 22.74 21.17 26.37
C LEU A 314 22.08 19.80 26.57
N GLN A 315 22.04 18.92 25.57
CA GLN A 315 21.56 17.53 25.69
C GLN A 315 22.25 16.83 26.86
N LYS A 316 23.59 16.88 26.91
CA LYS A 316 24.38 16.31 28.00
C LYS A 316 24.09 16.98 29.33
N THR A 317 23.87 18.29 29.35
CA THR A 317 23.50 19.02 30.58
C THR A 317 22.14 18.56 31.10
N VAL A 318 21.16 18.36 30.22
CA VAL A 318 19.83 17.84 30.54
C VAL A 318 19.92 16.41 31.05
N GLN A 319 20.61 15.51 30.34
CA GLN A 319 20.83 14.12 30.76
C GLN A 319 21.47 14.01 32.15
N ASN A 320 22.37 14.94 32.53
CA ASN A 320 22.99 14.94 33.85
C ASN A 320 22.07 15.51 34.96
N GLN A 321 21.06 16.31 34.62
CA GLN A 321 20.19 16.98 35.59
C GLN A 321 18.80 16.34 35.72
N VAL A 322 18.37 15.58 34.72
CA VAL A 322 17.08 14.88 34.68
C VAL A 322 17.32 13.41 35.03
N SER A 323 16.60 12.89 36.03
CA SER A 323 16.74 11.51 36.48
C SER A 323 15.84 10.51 35.74
N GLY A 324 14.93 10.98 34.89
CA GLY A 324 14.00 10.16 34.09
C GLY A 324 14.38 10.10 32.61
N ALA A 325 13.62 9.34 31.84
CA ALA A 325 13.77 9.29 30.38
C ALA A 325 13.50 10.67 29.76
N LEU A 326 14.21 11.00 28.67
CA LEU A 326 14.01 12.25 27.92
C LEU A 326 12.95 12.11 26.82
N VAL A 327 12.71 10.87 26.36
CA VAL A 327 11.67 10.50 25.42
C VAL A 327 10.75 9.44 26.03
N LYS A 328 9.55 9.32 25.51
CA LYS A 328 8.63 8.22 25.81
C LYS A 328 7.80 7.86 24.58
N ALA A 329 7.39 6.59 24.51
CA ALA A 329 6.33 6.18 23.62
C ALA A 329 4.96 6.66 24.12
N ALA A 330 3.99 6.72 23.21
CA ALA A 330 2.60 6.95 23.57
C ALA A 330 2.06 5.76 24.36
N GLN A 331 1.25 6.04 25.39
CA GLN A 331 0.71 4.98 26.23
C GLN A 331 -0.22 4.05 25.44
N SER A 332 -0.95 4.57 24.44
CA SER A 332 -1.77 3.74 23.57
C SER A 332 -0.97 2.81 22.67
N ALA A 333 0.19 3.23 22.15
CA ALA A 333 1.08 2.35 21.39
C ALA A 333 1.66 1.23 22.27
N ILE A 334 1.99 1.53 23.53
CA ILE A 334 2.43 0.52 24.52
C ILE A 334 1.30 -0.49 24.79
N GLU A 335 0.05 -0.01 24.91
CA GLU A 335 -1.13 -0.87 25.09
C GLU A 335 -1.34 -1.79 23.89
N LYS A 336 -1.29 -1.25 22.65
CA LYS A 336 -1.38 -2.05 21.42
C LYS A 336 -0.28 -3.11 21.32
N ARG A 337 0.97 -2.76 21.63
CA ARG A 337 2.08 -3.71 21.65
C ARG A 337 1.86 -4.82 22.67
N ALA A 338 1.38 -4.49 23.86
CA ALA A 338 1.04 -5.48 24.89
C ALA A 338 -0.15 -6.38 24.46
N GLU A 339 -1.14 -5.81 23.76
CA GLU A 339 -2.25 -6.56 23.16
C GLU A 339 -1.75 -7.54 22.09
N TYR A 340 -0.84 -7.10 21.21
CA TYR A 340 -0.22 -7.95 20.19
C TYR A 340 0.64 -9.07 20.80
N GLN A 341 1.48 -8.77 21.80
CA GLN A 341 2.23 -9.79 22.53
C GLN A 341 1.31 -10.81 23.22
N ALA A 342 0.19 -10.34 23.78
CA ALA A 342 -0.80 -11.22 24.37
C ALA A 342 -1.51 -12.08 23.31
N TYR A 343 -1.71 -11.55 22.09
CA TYR A 343 -2.22 -12.29 20.94
C TYR A 343 -1.25 -13.40 20.52
N LEU A 344 0.03 -13.08 20.31
CA LEU A 344 1.06 -14.08 19.97
C LEU A 344 1.16 -15.19 21.01
N ALA A 345 1.13 -14.84 22.30
CA ALA A 345 1.16 -15.82 23.39
C ALA A 345 -0.10 -16.72 23.42
N ARG A 346 -1.25 -16.25 22.91
CA ARG A 346 -2.46 -17.08 22.73
C ARG A 346 -2.34 -17.95 21.48
N GLU A 347 -1.81 -17.40 20.39
CA GLU A 347 -1.60 -18.10 19.12
C GLU A 347 -0.66 -19.30 19.29
N ASP A 348 0.45 -19.13 20.03
CA ASP A 348 1.37 -20.21 20.37
C ASP A 348 0.69 -21.38 21.09
N ARG A 349 -0.33 -21.07 21.91
CA ARG A 349 -1.10 -22.06 22.67
C ARG A 349 -2.24 -22.68 21.87
N SER A 350 -2.56 -22.15 20.69
CA SER A 350 -3.61 -22.68 19.81
C SER A 350 -3.33 -24.11 19.36
N PHE A 351 -2.05 -24.51 19.35
CA PHE A 351 -1.58 -25.86 19.05
C PHE A 351 -1.63 -26.82 20.25
N GLU A 352 -2.00 -26.36 21.46
CA GLU A 352 -2.20 -27.22 22.63
C GLU A 352 -3.47 -28.08 22.46
N LEU A 353 -3.38 -29.38 22.77
CA LEU A 353 -4.51 -30.30 22.60
C LEU A 353 -5.73 -29.91 23.46
N ASN A 354 -6.88 -29.68 22.82
CA ASN A 354 -8.17 -29.26 23.44
C ASN A 354 -8.21 -27.81 23.95
N TYR A 355 -7.26 -26.96 23.54
CA TYR A 355 -7.20 -25.58 24.00
C TYR A 355 -8.48 -24.79 23.69
N GLY A 356 -8.98 -24.86 22.46
CA GLY A 356 -10.22 -24.17 22.08
C GLY A 356 -11.43 -24.59 22.92
N SER A 357 -11.53 -25.88 23.24
CA SER A 357 -12.58 -26.43 24.10
C SER A 357 -12.47 -25.95 25.55
N ASP A 358 -11.24 -25.86 26.08
CA ASP A 358 -10.96 -25.36 27.42
C ASP A 358 -11.23 -23.86 27.56
N VAL A 359 -10.94 -23.08 26.51
CA VAL A 359 -11.24 -21.64 26.42
C VAL A 359 -12.75 -21.39 26.31
N LEU A 360 -13.47 -22.20 25.53
CA LEU A 360 -14.92 -22.06 25.34
C LEU A 360 -15.73 -22.46 26.58
N LYS A 361 -15.33 -23.52 27.28
CA LYS A 361 -16.15 -24.15 28.34
C LYS A 361 -16.62 -23.19 29.44
N PRO A 362 -15.80 -22.28 29.99
CA PRO A 362 -16.24 -21.30 30.99
C PRO A 362 -17.41 -20.43 30.51
N LEU A 363 -17.42 -20.03 29.23
CA LEU A 363 -18.49 -19.22 28.65
C LEU A 363 -19.82 -19.99 28.65
N ILE A 364 -19.81 -21.26 28.22
CA ILE A 364 -21.02 -22.10 28.20
C ILE A 364 -21.54 -22.35 29.62
N LEU A 365 -20.64 -22.62 30.58
CA LEU A 365 -21.03 -22.86 31.97
C LEU A 365 -21.65 -21.62 32.64
N ALA A 366 -21.28 -20.41 32.19
CA ALA A 366 -21.86 -19.15 32.67
C ALA A 366 -23.27 -18.87 32.12
N MET A 367 -23.69 -19.53 31.02
CA MET A 367 -25.03 -19.39 30.46
C MET A 367 -26.09 -20.01 31.38
N SER A 368 -27.35 -19.61 31.17
CA SER A 368 -28.47 -20.24 31.90
C SER A 368 -28.54 -21.75 31.60
N GLN A 369 -28.56 -22.56 32.65
CA GLN A 369 -28.45 -24.04 32.55
C GLN A 369 -27.12 -24.55 31.95
N GLY A 370 -26.02 -23.81 32.07
CA GLY A 370 -24.72 -24.11 31.45
C GLY A 370 -24.21 -25.54 31.62
N GLU A 371 -24.32 -26.15 32.81
CA GLU A 371 -23.95 -27.56 33.04
C GLU A 371 -24.74 -28.56 32.18
N ARG A 372 -26.02 -28.26 31.91
CA ARG A 372 -26.87 -29.08 31.03
C ARG A 372 -26.58 -28.81 29.56
N LEU A 373 -26.30 -27.55 29.20
CA LEU A 373 -25.85 -27.18 27.85
C LEU A 373 -24.52 -27.85 27.49
N TRP A 374 -23.59 -27.94 28.45
CA TRP A 374 -22.32 -28.63 28.25
C TRP A 374 -22.52 -30.14 28.01
N ARG A 375 -23.39 -30.80 28.78
CA ARG A 375 -23.75 -32.21 28.52
C ARG A 375 -24.42 -32.41 27.17
N TYR A 376 -25.28 -31.46 26.76
CA TYR A 376 -25.84 -31.47 25.42
C TYR A 376 -24.72 -31.43 24.36
N ILE A 377 -23.72 -30.56 24.49
CA ILE A 377 -22.56 -30.52 23.59
C ILE A 377 -21.83 -31.87 23.57
N GLU A 378 -21.57 -32.49 24.74
CA GLU A 378 -20.84 -33.76 24.85
C GLU A 378 -21.57 -34.94 24.19
N ASP A 379 -22.86 -35.16 24.46
CA ASP A 379 -23.56 -36.39 24.06
C ASP A 379 -24.98 -36.21 23.48
N GLY A 380 -25.53 -34.99 23.49
CA GLY A 380 -26.85 -34.67 22.94
C GLY A 380 -28.06 -35.00 23.84
N SER A 381 -27.86 -35.45 25.09
CA SER A 381 -28.94 -35.95 25.96
C SER A 381 -29.89 -34.89 26.54
N GLU A 382 -29.47 -33.62 26.65
CA GLU A 382 -30.18 -32.53 27.35
C GLU A 382 -30.79 -31.48 26.37
N LEU A 383 -31.48 -31.92 25.31
CA LEU A 383 -32.04 -31.04 24.26
C LEU A 383 -33.00 -29.96 24.80
N ASP A 384 -33.75 -30.24 25.86
CA ASP A 384 -34.68 -29.28 26.46
C ASP A 384 -33.98 -28.07 27.09
N ALA A 385 -32.72 -28.23 27.53
CA ALA A 385 -31.90 -27.12 28.01
C ALA A 385 -31.54 -26.16 26.86
N LEU A 386 -31.18 -26.70 25.69
CA LEU A 386 -30.97 -25.92 24.47
C LEU A 386 -32.28 -25.23 24.02
N GLU A 387 -33.41 -25.94 24.05
CA GLU A 387 -34.69 -25.36 23.63
C GLU A 387 -35.14 -24.17 24.49
N ALA A 388 -34.79 -24.18 25.77
CA ALA A 388 -35.09 -23.13 26.74
C ALA A 388 -34.08 -21.97 26.76
N LEU A 389 -32.99 -22.05 25.99
CA LEU A 389 -31.98 -20.99 25.92
C LEU A 389 -32.54 -19.76 25.19
N GLU A 390 -32.61 -18.63 25.90
CA GLU A 390 -32.95 -17.32 25.34
C GLU A 390 -31.70 -16.61 24.83
N GLU A 391 -31.91 -15.50 24.10
CA GLU A 391 -30.81 -14.66 23.61
C GLU A 391 -30.01 -14.05 24.78
N ILE A 392 -28.68 -14.03 24.65
CA ILE A 392 -27.75 -13.52 25.65
C ILE A 392 -26.74 -12.61 24.94
N GLU A 393 -26.42 -11.47 25.54
CA GLU A 393 -25.30 -10.63 25.12
C GLU A 393 -23.97 -11.36 25.40
N LEU A 394 -23.37 -11.97 24.36
CA LEU A 394 -22.24 -12.88 24.53
C LEU A 394 -20.96 -12.15 24.94
N LEU A 395 -20.65 -11.00 24.35
CA LEU A 395 -19.41 -10.25 24.62
C LEU A 395 -19.30 -9.82 26.10
N PRO A 396 -20.33 -9.19 26.72
CA PRO A 396 -20.30 -8.90 28.16
C PRO A 396 -20.20 -10.15 29.04
N LEU A 397 -20.86 -11.25 28.66
CA LEU A 397 -20.82 -12.50 29.42
C LEU A 397 -19.42 -13.12 29.38
N ALA A 398 -18.79 -13.16 28.19
CA ALA A 398 -17.43 -13.62 28.01
C ALA A 398 -16.45 -12.78 28.84
N LYS A 399 -16.53 -11.45 28.78
CA LYS A 399 -15.68 -10.56 29.59
C LYS A 399 -15.80 -10.80 31.09
N ALA A 400 -16.99 -11.17 31.57
CA ALA A 400 -17.23 -11.40 33.00
C ALA A 400 -16.78 -12.79 33.50
N TYR A 401 -16.87 -13.84 32.67
CA TYR A 401 -16.74 -15.23 33.12
C TYR A 401 -15.76 -16.10 32.31
N ALA A 402 -15.34 -15.66 31.13
CA ALA A 402 -14.44 -16.36 30.22
C ALA A 402 -13.46 -15.37 29.54
N PRO A 403 -12.50 -14.79 30.30
CA PRO A 403 -11.67 -13.68 29.80
C PRO A 403 -10.78 -14.05 28.61
N GLU A 404 -10.30 -15.29 28.53
CA GLU A 404 -9.50 -15.78 27.39
C GLU A 404 -10.35 -15.92 26.13
N MET A 405 -11.59 -16.42 26.25
CA MET A 405 -12.55 -16.44 25.14
C MET A 405 -12.96 -15.02 24.74
N ALA A 406 -13.09 -14.11 25.70
CA ALA A 406 -13.40 -12.71 25.41
C ALA A 406 -12.27 -12.04 24.60
N ALA A 407 -11.01 -12.31 24.92
CA ALA A 407 -9.87 -11.83 24.15
C ALA A 407 -9.88 -12.42 22.73
N HIS A 408 -10.10 -13.73 22.58
CA HIS A 408 -10.26 -14.38 21.27
C HIS A 408 -11.40 -13.77 20.44
N MET A 409 -12.54 -13.46 21.08
CA MET A 409 -13.64 -12.77 20.39
C MET A 409 -13.27 -11.33 20.02
N ASP A 410 -12.51 -10.62 20.85
CA ASP A 410 -12.06 -9.24 20.58
C ASP A 410 -11.08 -9.19 19.40
N ASP A 411 -10.28 -10.24 19.18
CA ASP A 411 -9.33 -10.37 18.05
C ASP A 411 -10.04 -10.52 16.69
N HIS A 412 -11.28 -11.04 16.68
CA HIS A 412 -12.00 -11.34 15.44
C HIS A 412 -13.20 -10.42 15.17
N VAL A 413 -13.93 -10.01 16.22
CA VAL A 413 -15.15 -9.23 16.03
C VAL A 413 -14.80 -7.79 15.63
N CYS A 414 -15.28 -7.39 14.45
CA CYS A 414 -15.08 -6.04 13.92
C CYS A 414 -15.46 -4.97 14.94
N SER A 415 -14.56 -3.98 15.12
CA SER A 415 -14.75 -2.94 16.13
C SER A 415 -16.06 -2.21 15.91
N TRP A 416 -16.41 -1.78 14.69
CA TRP A 416 -17.63 -1.00 14.40
C TRP A 416 -18.94 -1.77 14.66
N GLU A 417 -18.94 -3.11 14.64
CA GLU A 417 -20.10 -3.96 14.94
C GLU A 417 -19.93 -4.85 16.18
N TYR A 418 -19.29 -4.29 17.21
CA TYR A 418 -19.02 -4.98 18.49
C TYR A 418 -20.30 -5.25 19.32
N ASN A 419 -21.07 -6.25 18.93
CA ASN A 419 -22.31 -6.73 19.56
C ASN A 419 -22.61 -8.17 19.07
N ASN A 420 -23.78 -8.72 19.42
CA ASN A 420 -24.18 -10.05 18.96
C ASN A 420 -24.28 -10.19 17.43
N GLN A 421 -24.54 -9.13 16.67
CA GLN A 421 -24.53 -9.17 15.20
C GLN A 421 -23.10 -9.37 14.67
N GLY A 422 -22.11 -8.64 15.19
CA GLY A 422 -20.71 -8.85 14.78
C GLY A 422 -20.19 -10.23 15.15
N VAL A 423 -20.62 -10.79 16.29
CA VAL A 423 -20.30 -12.18 16.66
C VAL A 423 -20.94 -13.18 15.68
N VAL A 424 -22.14 -12.90 15.16
CA VAL A 424 -22.78 -13.75 14.15
C VAL A 424 -22.03 -13.67 12.82
N GLU A 425 -21.57 -12.49 12.44
CA GLU A 425 -20.81 -12.26 11.21
C GLU A 425 -19.47 -13.00 11.23
N GLU A 426 -18.79 -12.95 12.37
CA GLU A 426 -17.47 -13.54 12.59
C GLU A 426 -17.50 -14.90 13.30
N LEU A 427 -18.67 -15.57 13.35
CA LEU A 427 -18.84 -16.78 14.17
C LEU A 427 -17.88 -17.91 13.77
N HIS A 428 -17.56 -18.01 12.48
CA HIS A 428 -16.57 -18.94 11.95
C HIS A 428 -15.21 -18.76 12.64
N SER A 429 -14.69 -17.52 12.63
CA SER A 429 -13.40 -17.13 13.22
C SER A 429 -13.43 -17.26 14.75
N VAL A 430 -14.54 -16.86 15.38
CA VAL A 430 -14.75 -17.01 16.84
C VAL A 430 -14.68 -18.47 17.28
N LEU A 431 -15.11 -19.42 16.44
CA LEU A 431 -15.12 -20.84 16.75
C LEU A 431 -13.94 -21.62 16.17
N ASP A 432 -12.96 -20.95 15.54
CA ASP A 432 -11.89 -21.63 14.81
C ASP A 432 -11.03 -22.52 15.73
N LEU A 433 -10.68 -22.04 16.94
CA LEU A 433 -9.96 -22.87 17.93
C LEU A 433 -10.72 -24.16 18.29
N VAL A 434 -12.06 -24.06 18.44
CA VAL A 434 -12.92 -25.20 18.79
C VAL A 434 -13.08 -26.13 17.59
N ARG A 435 -13.12 -25.56 16.38
CA ARG A 435 -13.13 -26.29 15.12
C ARG A 435 -11.85 -27.11 14.99
N GLY A 436 -10.68 -26.48 15.18
CA GLY A 436 -9.37 -27.13 15.17
C GLY A 436 -9.32 -28.33 16.12
N ASP A 437 -9.73 -28.15 17.38
CA ASP A 437 -9.73 -29.23 18.39
C ASP A 437 -10.59 -30.45 18.01
N LEU A 438 -11.78 -30.19 17.48
CA LEU A 438 -12.79 -31.22 17.26
C LEU A 438 -12.67 -31.87 15.88
N LEU A 439 -12.25 -31.12 14.86
CA LEU A 439 -12.27 -31.55 13.46
C LEU A 439 -10.88 -31.88 12.89
N THR A 440 -9.77 -31.49 13.55
CA THR A 440 -8.43 -31.89 13.09
C THR A 440 -8.17 -33.37 13.40
N ASP A 441 -7.76 -34.15 12.38
CA ASP A 441 -7.42 -35.56 12.55
C ASP A 441 -6.04 -35.73 13.24
N HIS A 442 -5.99 -35.48 14.55
CA HIS A 442 -4.84 -35.81 15.38
C HIS A 442 -4.60 -37.33 15.53
N PHE A 443 -5.39 -38.17 14.84
CA PHE A 443 -5.40 -39.63 14.98
C PHE A 443 -5.03 -40.40 13.69
N GLY A 444 -4.81 -39.69 12.58
CA GLY A 444 -4.41 -40.26 11.31
C GLY A 444 -2.89 -40.45 11.24
N ASP A 445 -2.45 -41.66 10.88
CA ASP A 445 -1.05 -41.89 10.53
C ASP A 445 -0.86 -41.52 9.05
N GLU A 446 -0.02 -40.53 8.75
CA GLU A 446 0.37 -40.22 7.37
C GLU A 446 1.21 -41.36 6.79
N SER A 447 0.65 -42.05 5.80
CA SER A 447 1.32 -43.11 5.06
C SER A 447 1.66 -42.62 3.67
N THR A 448 2.96 -42.41 3.43
CA THR A 448 3.47 -41.99 2.13
C THR A 448 3.79 -43.22 1.27
N ILE A 449 3.13 -43.35 0.11
CA ILE A 449 3.36 -44.42 -0.86
C ILE A 449 4.04 -43.82 -2.09
N GLU A 450 5.28 -44.23 -2.34
CA GLU A 450 5.99 -43.92 -3.59
C GLU A 450 5.65 -44.97 -4.65
N HIS A 451 4.95 -44.55 -5.69
CA HIS A 451 4.61 -45.39 -6.84
C HIS A 451 5.82 -45.56 -7.77
N THR A 452 5.82 -46.62 -8.59
CA THR A 452 6.93 -46.99 -9.49
C THR A 452 7.23 -45.97 -10.61
N ASN A 453 6.39 -44.96 -10.78
CA ASN A 453 6.57 -43.83 -11.70
C ASN A 453 7.03 -42.54 -10.99
N GLY A 454 7.38 -42.60 -9.69
CA GLY A 454 7.80 -41.44 -8.90
C GLY A 454 6.65 -40.61 -8.33
N LEU A 455 5.39 -41.01 -8.50
CA LEU A 455 4.26 -40.36 -7.83
C LEU A 455 4.30 -40.71 -6.34
N ILE A 456 4.43 -39.70 -5.48
CA ILE A 456 4.28 -39.86 -4.04
C ILE A 456 2.83 -39.57 -3.70
N THR A 457 2.15 -40.52 -3.06
CA THR A 457 0.78 -40.34 -2.56
C THR A 457 0.81 -40.46 -1.04
N THR A 458 0.59 -39.34 -0.36
CA THR A 458 0.39 -39.32 1.10
C THR A 458 -1.07 -39.61 1.38
N LEU A 459 -1.33 -40.64 2.16
CA LEU A 459 -2.66 -41.00 2.64
C LEU A 459 -2.66 -40.84 4.15
N THR A 460 -3.50 -39.94 4.66
CA THR A 460 -3.84 -39.93 6.08
C THR A 460 -4.77 -41.10 6.35
N VAL A 461 -4.27 -42.13 7.05
CA VAL A 461 -5.05 -43.33 7.34
C VAL A 461 -5.56 -43.26 8.76
N THR A 462 -6.82 -42.87 8.92
CA THR A 462 -7.54 -42.97 10.19
C THR A 462 -7.92 -44.44 10.43
N GLN A 463 -7.51 -45.02 11.57
CA GLN A 463 -7.86 -46.40 11.89
C GLN A 463 -9.38 -46.55 12.05
N ASP A 464 -9.97 -47.66 11.58
CA ASP A 464 -11.42 -47.96 11.69
C ASP A 464 -11.96 -47.79 13.13
N SER A 465 -11.12 -47.98 14.16
CA SER A 465 -11.47 -47.78 15.57
C SER A 465 -11.74 -46.33 15.96
N ASN A 466 -11.28 -45.36 15.17
CA ASN A 466 -11.34 -43.93 15.45
C ASN A 466 -12.40 -43.20 14.60
N ILE A 467 -12.95 -43.84 13.55
CA ILE A 467 -14.03 -43.26 12.71
C ILE A 467 -15.25 -42.88 13.55
N SER A 468 -15.69 -43.75 14.46
CA SER A 468 -16.83 -43.45 15.34
C SER A 468 -16.55 -42.30 16.32
N LEU A 469 -15.27 -42.06 16.65
CA LEU A 469 -14.86 -40.94 17.50
C LEU A 469 -14.86 -39.64 16.71
N LEU A 470 -14.38 -39.65 15.46
CA LEU A 470 -14.43 -38.51 14.55
C LEU A 470 -15.89 -38.10 14.26
N GLU A 471 -16.76 -39.05 13.93
CA GLU A 471 -18.21 -38.79 13.76
C GLU A 471 -18.82 -38.17 15.02
N ALA A 472 -18.44 -38.65 16.21
CA ALA A 472 -18.92 -38.09 17.48
C ALA A 472 -18.42 -36.65 17.71
N ARG A 473 -17.18 -36.33 17.33
CA ARG A 473 -16.60 -34.98 17.43
C ARG A 473 -17.21 -34.02 16.42
N CYS A 474 -17.47 -34.46 15.18
CA CYS A 474 -18.21 -33.67 14.19
C CYS A 474 -19.61 -33.29 14.71
N GLN A 475 -20.31 -34.25 15.33
CA GLN A 475 -21.59 -33.97 15.97
C GLN A 475 -21.47 -33.05 17.19
N GLN A 476 -20.37 -33.16 17.95
CA GLN A 476 -20.09 -32.26 19.08
C GLN A 476 -19.91 -30.81 18.62
N TYR A 477 -19.16 -30.57 17.54
CA TYR A 477 -18.98 -29.23 16.98
C TYR A 477 -20.31 -28.62 16.49
N LEU A 478 -21.14 -29.40 15.79
CA LEU A 478 -22.49 -28.94 15.39
C LEU A 478 -23.37 -28.57 16.59
N ARG A 479 -23.20 -29.26 17.73
CA ARG A 479 -23.92 -28.93 18.98
C ARG A 479 -23.38 -27.66 19.66
N VAL A 480 -22.08 -27.35 19.51
CA VAL A 480 -21.53 -26.04 19.91
C VAL A 480 -22.24 -24.94 19.12
N ILE A 481 -22.34 -25.09 17.80
CA ILE A 481 -22.99 -24.10 16.92
C ILE A 481 -24.48 -23.95 17.27
N ASP A 482 -25.18 -25.04 17.62
CA ASP A 482 -26.57 -24.96 18.07
C ASP A 482 -26.75 -24.05 19.29
N VAL A 483 -25.82 -24.14 20.25
CA VAL A 483 -25.83 -23.30 21.46
C VAL A 483 -25.60 -21.84 21.08
N PHE A 484 -24.60 -21.54 20.24
CA PHE A 484 -24.34 -20.17 19.77
C PHE A 484 -25.50 -19.61 18.95
N TYR A 485 -26.04 -20.36 17.99
CA TYR A 485 -27.18 -19.94 17.19
C TYR A 485 -28.37 -19.53 18.05
N ARG A 486 -28.64 -20.23 19.16
CA ARG A 486 -29.71 -19.84 20.10
C ARG A 486 -29.33 -18.70 21.03
N ALA A 487 -28.12 -18.70 21.58
CA ALA A 487 -27.63 -17.61 22.42
C ALA A 487 -27.59 -16.28 21.64
N LEU A 488 -27.36 -16.34 20.34
CA LEU A 488 -27.38 -15.20 19.41
C LEU A 488 -28.78 -14.95 18.82
N GLY A 489 -29.86 -15.43 19.45
CA GLY A 489 -31.23 -15.07 19.08
C GLY A 489 -31.73 -15.67 17.76
N LYS A 490 -31.10 -16.73 17.25
CA LYS A 490 -31.44 -17.41 15.98
C LYS A 490 -31.35 -16.49 14.75
N ARG A 491 -30.36 -15.59 14.76
CA ARG A 491 -29.98 -14.77 13.60
C ARG A 491 -29.40 -15.66 12.50
N GLU A 492 -29.57 -15.27 11.24
CA GLU A 492 -28.92 -15.97 10.13
C GLU A 492 -27.39 -15.84 10.27
N LEU A 493 -26.67 -16.97 10.18
CA LEU A 493 -25.21 -16.96 10.25
C LEU A 493 -24.61 -16.48 8.92
N SER A 494 -23.38 -15.96 8.98
CA SER A 494 -22.67 -15.42 7.81
C SER A 494 -22.39 -16.46 6.74
N GLU A 495 -22.06 -15.98 5.54
CA GLU A 495 -21.64 -16.82 4.41
C GLU A 495 -20.43 -17.68 4.75
N TYR A 496 -19.41 -17.12 5.43
CA TYR A 496 -18.24 -17.89 5.89
C TYR A 496 -18.63 -19.06 6.79
N MET A 497 -19.60 -18.87 7.68
CA MET A 497 -20.11 -19.96 8.52
C MET A 497 -20.85 -21.01 7.68
N ILE A 498 -21.61 -20.60 6.66
CA ILE A 498 -22.28 -21.53 5.73
C ILE A 498 -21.23 -22.37 4.98
N GLU A 499 -20.20 -21.71 4.44
CA GLU A 499 -19.14 -22.38 3.69
C GLU A 499 -18.40 -23.39 4.57
N SER A 500 -17.94 -22.99 5.77
CA SER A 500 -17.21 -23.87 6.69
C SER A 500 -17.98 -25.13 7.14
N LEU A 501 -19.31 -25.15 7.00
CA LEU A 501 -20.16 -26.28 7.36
C LEU A 501 -20.58 -27.13 6.17
N THR A 502 -20.55 -26.57 4.96
CA THR A 502 -21.20 -27.17 3.79
C THR A 502 -20.30 -27.34 2.57
N GLU A 503 -19.12 -26.72 2.55
CA GLU A 503 -18.24 -26.66 1.37
C GLU A 503 -16.80 -27.16 1.59
N ASP A 504 -16.35 -27.39 2.83
CA ASP A 504 -15.05 -28.02 3.12
C ASP A 504 -14.94 -29.44 2.50
N ASP A 505 -13.71 -29.97 2.38
CA ASP A 505 -13.40 -31.31 1.86
C ASP A 505 -14.25 -32.42 2.50
N GLU A 506 -14.55 -32.27 3.80
CA GLU A 506 -15.48 -33.11 4.54
C GLU A 506 -16.63 -32.25 5.11
N PRO A 507 -17.70 -31.99 4.33
CA PRO A 507 -18.76 -31.09 4.74
C PRO A 507 -19.58 -31.73 5.88
N LEU A 508 -19.79 -30.97 6.96
CA LEU A 508 -20.53 -31.44 8.13
C LEU A 508 -22.04 -31.55 7.88
N LEU A 509 -22.57 -30.72 6.98
CA LEU A 509 -23.99 -30.66 6.62
C LEU A 509 -24.15 -30.43 5.12
N SER A 510 -25.26 -30.88 4.56
CA SER A 510 -25.71 -30.35 3.26
C SER A 510 -26.22 -28.91 3.44
N ARG A 511 -26.10 -28.03 2.43
CA ARG A 511 -26.69 -26.67 2.48
C ARG A 511 -28.18 -26.67 2.81
N GLN A 512 -28.94 -27.68 2.37
CA GLN A 512 -30.35 -27.81 2.74
C GLN A 512 -30.55 -28.15 4.22
N ASP A 513 -29.72 -29.03 4.79
CA ASP A 513 -29.78 -29.34 6.23
C ASP A 513 -29.31 -28.14 7.07
N TYR A 514 -28.32 -27.39 6.59
CA TYR A 514 -27.96 -26.09 7.15
C TYR A 514 -29.18 -25.16 7.19
N TYR A 515 -29.88 -24.94 6.07
CA TYR A 515 -31.05 -24.04 6.04
C TYR A 515 -32.18 -24.52 6.95
N ARG A 516 -32.38 -25.84 7.08
CA ARG A 516 -33.36 -26.41 8.02
C ARG A 516 -32.97 -26.18 9.48
N ARG A 517 -31.68 -26.15 9.79
CA ARG A 517 -31.14 -26.07 11.15
C ARG A 517 -30.91 -24.63 11.62
N TYR A 518 -30.38 -23.77 10.75
CA TYR A 518 -29.85 -22.44 11.08
C TYR A 518 -30.48 -21.28 10.30
N SER A 519 -31.58 -21.50 9.57
CA SER A 519 -32.28 -20.43 8.86
C SER A 519 -33.76 -20.33 9.18
N GLN A 520 -34.28 -19.10 9.14
CA GLN A 520 -35.68 -18.82 9.40
C GLN A 520 -36.52 -19.06 8.15
N LEU A 521 -36.89 -20.33 7.93
CA LEU A 521 -37.68 -20.71 6.77
C LEU A 521 -39.17 -20.29 6.93
N PRO A 522 -39.84 -19.84 5.85
CA PRO A 522 -41.27 -19.54 5.88
C PRO A 522 -42.10 -20.78 6.29
N ALA A 523 -43.17 -20.56 7.06
CA ALA A 523 -44.08 -21.64 7.43
C ALA A 523 -44.66 -22.33 6.18
N ALA A 524 -44.67 -23.67 6.16
CA ALA A 524 -45.16 -24.45 5.04
C ALA A 524 -46.61 -24.04 4.69
N GLN A 525 -46.82 -23.53 3.47
CA GLN A 525 -48.14 -23.16 2.98
C GLN A 525 -48.92 -24.44 2.62
N ILE A 526 -50.07 -24.64 3.28
CA ILE A 526 -50.86 -25.89 3.25
C ILE A 526 -51.45 -26.21 1.85
N GLU A 527 -51.42 -25.28 0.89
CA GLU A 527 -52.07 -25.42 -0.43
C GLU A 527 -51.11 -25.43 -1.65
N ALA A 528 -49.79 -25.49 -1.46
CA ALA A 528 -48.82 -25.52 -2.57
C ALA A 528 -48.56 -26.93 -3.14
N LYS A 529 -48.26 -27.04 -4.44
CA LYS A 529 -48.04 -28.32 -5.14
C LYS A 529 -46.75 -29.01 -4.64
N ALA A 530 -46.67 -30.33 -4.78
CA ALA A 530 -45.63 -31.19 -4.17
C ALA A 530 -44.16 -30.79 -4.44
N ASP A 531 -43.86 -30.11 -5.55
CA ASP A 531 -42.49 -29.66 -5.89
C ASP A 531 -42.14 -28.26 -5.33
N GLU A 532 -43.13 -27.52 -4.80
CA GLU A 532 -42.99 -26.20 -4.13
C GLU A 532 -42.82 -26.34 -2.59
N GLN A 533 -42.72 -27.56 -2.06
CA GLN A 533 -42.89 -27.84 -0.63
C GLN A 533 -41.63 -27.78 0.24
N ASP A 534 -40.42 -27.71 -0.33
CA ASP A 534 -39.19 -27.64 0.47
C ASP A 534 -38.63 -26.20 0.50
N ALA A 535 -38.93 -25.49 1.59
CA ALA A 535 -38.47 -24.13 1.81
C ALA A 535 -36.93 -24.02 1.87
N ALA A 536 -36.24 -25.06 2.36
CA ALA A 536 -34.77 -25.09 2.42
C ALA A 536 -34.16 -25.18 1.01
N LEU A 537 -34.75 -26.02 0.16
CA LEU A 537 -34.35 -26.13 -1.24
C LEU A 537 -34.62 -24.86 -2.03
N ASN A 538 -35.74 -24.17 -1.78
CA ASN A 538 -36.01 -22.86 -2.39
C ASN A 538 -34.98 -21.80 -1.95
N ARG A 539 -34.57 -21.80 -0.67
CA ARG A 539 -33.51 -20.90 -0.17
C ARG A 539 -32.16 -21.19 -0.83
N ASP A 540 -31.82 -22.47 -0.99
CA ASP A 540 -30.60 -22.92 -1.69
C ASP A 540 -30.58 -22.48 -3.15
N VAL A 541 -31.71 -22.60 -3.86
CA VAL A 541 -31.89 -22.08 -5.23
C VAL A 541 -31.66 -20.56 -5.28
N GLN A 542 -32.22 -19.80 -4.34
CA GLN A 542 -32.02 -18.34 -4.30
C GLN A 542 -30.58 -17.95 -3.97
N SER A 543 -29.91 -18.67 -3.06
CA SER A 543 -28.48 -18.47 -2.79
C SER A 543 -27.62 -18.74 -4.03
N LEU A 544 -27.91 -19.81 -4.77
CA LEU A 544 -27.22 -20.08 -6.03
C LEU A 544 -27.47 -18.98 -7.08
N PHE A 545 -28.68 -18.44 -7.16
CA PHE A 545 -28.96 -17.29 -8.02
C PHE A 545 -28.17 -16.05 -7.59
N TYR A 546 -28.07 -15.80 -6.28
CA TYR A 546 -27.27 -14.71 -5.73
C TYR A 546 -25.81 -14.83 -6.17
N VAL A 547 -25.16 -15.99 -5.98
CA VAL A 547 -23.78 -16.27 -6.44
C VAL A 547 -23.57 -15.91 -7.91
N PHE A 548 -24.54 -16.25 -8.78
CA PHE A 548 -24.41 -15.91 -10.21
C PHE A 548 -24.57 -14.42 -10.49
N THR A 549 -25.37 -13.68 -9.71
CA THR A 549 -25.66 -12.25 -9.92
C THR A 549 -24.80 -11.30 -9.09
N ASP A 550 -24.12 -11.82 -8.07
CA ASP A 550 -23.14 -11.06 -7.30
C ASP A 550 -21.99 -10.67 -8.22
N ARG A 551 -21.55 -9.42 -8.12
CA ARG A 551 -20.47 -8.85 -8.94
C ARG A 551 -19.12 -8.93 -8.27
N ASP A 552 -19.07 -9.41 -7.04
CA ASP A 552 -17.86 -9.65 -6.26
C ASP A 552 -17.57 -11.17 -6.08
N GLU A 553 -18.36 -12.05 -6.72
CA GLU A 553 -18.17 -13.51 -6.74
C GLU A 553 -17.77 -14.10 -8.13
N LEU A 554 -16.56 -14.69 -8.18
CA LEU A 554 -16.04 -15.42 -9.35
C LEU A 554 -16.69 -16.81 -9.50
N LEU A 555 -17.14 -17.13 -10.71
CA LEU A 555 -17.69 -18.45 -11.00
C LEU A 555 -16.56 -19.49 -11.09
N CYS A 556 -16.62 -20.52 -10.24
CA CYS A 556 -15.71 -21.68 -10.22
C CYS A 556 -16.46 -23.03 -10.27
N ASN A 557 -15.74 -24.15 -10.23
CA ASN A 557 -16.30 -25.49 -10.39
C ASN A 557 -17.37 -25.79 -9.34
N LYS A 558 -17.16 -25.37 -8.08
CA LYS A 558 -18.11 -25.59 -6.97
C LYS A 558 -19.50 -25.03 -7.28
N HIS A 559 -19.57 -23.84 -7.87
CA HIS A 559 -20.82 -23.19 -8.28
C HIS A 559 -21.51 -23.97 -9.42
N LEU A 560 -20.75 -24.42 -10.42
CA LEU A 560 -21.29 -25.19 -11.54
C LEU A 560 -21.77 -26.59 -11.11
N GLN A 561 -21.08 -27.22 -10.16
CA GLN A 561 -21.53 -28.48 -9.55
C GLN A 561 -22.83 -28.28 -8.77
N ARG A 562 -22.97 -27.18 -8.02
CA ARG A 562 -24.23 -26.81 -7.35
C ARG A 562 -25.38 -26.61 -8.32
N VAL A 563 -25.14 -26.07 -9.52
CA VAL A 563 -26.17 -26.03 -10.59
C VAL A 563 -26.64 -27.43 -10.97
N GLU A 564 -25.72 -28.39 -11.10
CA GLU A 564 -26.08 -29.77 -11.46
C GLU A 564 -26.87 -30.48 -10.35
N THR A 565 -26.52 -30.27 -9.08
CA THR A 565 -27.18 -30.95 -7.95
C THR A 565 -28.49 -30.27 -7.52
N VAL A 566 -28.55 -28.94 -7.51
CA VAL A 566 -29.70 -28.17 -6.99
C VAL A 566 -30.73 -27.89 -8.10
N LEU A 567 -30.31 -27.26 -9.20
CA LEU A 567 -31.23 -26.85 -10.27
C LEU A 567 -31.60 -28.02 -11.17
N ARG A 568 -30.62 -28.76 -11.71
CA ARG A 568 -30.88 -29.82 -12.69
C ARG A 568 -31.53 -31.07 -12.09
N SER A 569 -31.67 -31.15 -10.77
CA SER A 569 -32.51 -32.17 -10.11
C SER A 569 -34.00 -32.07 -10.50
N SER A 570 -34.46 -30.91 -10.98
CA SER A 570 -35.80 -30.72 -11.55
C SER A 570 -35.76 -29.78 -12.76
N ARG A 571 -36.19 -30.25 -13.93
CA ARG A 571 -36.20 -29.44 -15.17
C ARG A 571 -36.96 -28.13 -15.02
N GLU A 572 -38.05 -28.13 -14.27
CA GLU A 572 -38.87 -26.94 -14.04
C GLU A 572 -38.10 -25.81 -13.35
N ARG A 573 -37.13 -26.12 -12.49
CA ARG A 573 -36.29 -25.11 -11.80
C ARG A 573 -35.28 -24.43 -12.73
N CYS A 574 -34.89 -25.10 -13.81
CA CYS A 574 -34.04 -24.51 -14.84
C CYS A 574 -34.81 -23.50 -15.73
N HIS A 575 -36.13 -23.39 -15.61
CA HIS A 575 -36.91 -22.51 -16.48
C HIS A 575 -36.73 -21.03 -16.09
N PRO A 576 -36.38 -20.13 -17.05
CA PRO A 576 -36.13 -18.71 -16.77
C PRO A 576 -37.29 -17.91 -16.17
N LYS A 577 -38.51 -18.45 -16.14
CA LYS A 577 -39.68 -17.77 -15.58
C LYS A 577 -39.59 -17.57 -14.06
N HIS A 578 -38.71 -18.33 -13.42
CA HIS A 578 -38.45 -18.30 -11.98
C HIS A 578 -37.28 -17.39 -11.61
N TRP A 579 -36.61 -16.77 -12.59
CA TRP A 579 -35.47 -15.91 -12.36
C TRP A 579 -35.92 -14.45 -12.16
N ALA A 580 -35.09 -13.66 -11.48
CA ALA A 580 -35.37 -12.27 -11.19
C ALA A 580 -35.16 -11.37 -12.45
N LYS A 581 -34.91 -10.07 -12.24
CA LYS A 581 -34.63 -9.17 -13.36
C LYS A 581 -33.44 -9.67 -14.19
N PRO A 582 -33.43 -9.41 -15.51
CA PRO A 582 -32.31 -9.75 -16.38
C PRO A 582 -31.00 -9.19 -15.84
N ASP A 583 -30.03 -10.08 -15.65
CA ASP A 583 -28.69 -9.77 -15.16
C ASP A 583 -27.66 -10.64 -15.92
N MET A 584 -26.43 -10.16 -16.02
CA MET A 584 -25.33 -10.87 -16.68
C MET A 584 -25.09 -12.26 -16.11
N GLY A 585 -25.26 -12.42 -14.79
CA GLY A 585 -25.22 -13.70 -14.10
C GLY A 585 -26.21 -14.73 -14.65
N PHE A 586 -27.46 -14.33 -14.82
CA PHE A 586 -28.50 -15.21 -15.37
C PHE A 586 -28.29 -15.54 -16.84
N LEU A 587 -27.69 -14.63 -17.62
CA LEU A 587 -27.31 -14.91 -19.01
C LEU A 587 -26.17 -15.93 -19.08
N ALA A 588 -25.20 -15.87 -18.15
CA ALA A 588 -24.17 -16.88 -17.99
C ALA A 588 -24.77 -18.24 -17.58
N LEU A 589 -25.66 -18.26 -16.58
CA LEU A 589 -26.37 -19.47 -16.15
C LEU A 589 -27.16 -20.11 -17.30
N ALA A 590 -27.90 -19.31 -18.08
CA ALA A 590 -28.64 -19.80 -19.24
C ALA A 590 -27.72 -20.42 -20.30
N SER A 591 -26.59 -19.76 -20.57
CA SER A 591 -25.58 -20.23 -21.53
C SER A 591 -24.96 -21.55 -21.08
N TYR A 592 -24.64 -21.69 -19.79
CA TYR A 592 -24.16 -22.93 -19.19
C TYR A 592 -25.20 -24.06 -19.30
N LEU A 593 -26.45 -23.80 -18.91
CA LEU A 593 -27.53 -24.79 -18.96
C LEU A 593 -27.81 -25.27 -20.40
N LEU A 594 -27.80 -24.37 -21.39
CA LEU A 594 -27.92 -24.73 -22.80
C LEU A 594 -26.74 -25.58 -23.28
N TYR A 595 -25.52 -25.25 -22.85
CA TYR A 595 -24.34 -26.05 -23.15
C TYR A 595 -24.42 -27.46 -22.57
N ARG A 596 -24.88 -27.58 -21.33
CA ARG A 596 -25.12 -28.88 -20.68
C ARG A 596 -26.24 -29.66 -21.37
N ASP A 597 -27.35 -29.02 -21.72
CA ASP A 597 -28.46 -29.64 -22.44
C ASP A 597 -28.00 -30.19 -23.80
N PHE A 598 -27.19 -29.45 -24.54
CA PHE A 598 -26.61 -29.92 -25.81
C PHE A 598 -25.71 -31.15 -25.62
N ASN A 599 -24.78 -31.10 -24.65
CA ASN A 599 -23.86 -32.22 -24.37
C ASN A 599 -24.60 -33.47 -23.88
N GLN A 600 -25.71 -33.31 -23.15
CA GLN A 600 -26.56 -34.39 -22.67
C GLN A 600 -27.66 -34.80 -23.67
N ARG A 601 -27.75 -34.13 -24.82
CA ARG A 601 -28.78 -34.34 -25.87
C ARG A 601 -30.21 -34.16 -25.37
N VAL A 602 -30.42 -33.14 -24.53
CA VAL A 602 -31.72 -32.70 -24.03
C VAL A 602 -32.22 -31.53 -24.89
N GLY A 603 -33.50 -31.56 -25.28
CA GLY A 603 -34.14 -30.52 -26.07
C GLY A 603 -35.63 -30.48 -25.78
N ASP A 604 -35.99 -29.89 -24.64
CA ASP A 604 -37.37 -29.77 -24.15
C ASP A 604 -37.85 -28.32 -24.15
N GLU A 605 -39.06 -28.07 -23.64
CA GLU A 605 -39.65 -26.72 -23.53
C GLU A 605 -38.79 -25.78 -22.69
N VAL A 606 -38.02 -26.31 -21.73
CA VAL A 606 -37.10 -25.52 -20.90
C VAL A 606 -35.86 -25.10 -21.71
N THR A 607 -35.30 -25.99 -22.53
CA THR A 607 -34.22 -25.66 -23.47
C THR A 607 -34.66 -24.55 -24.44
N GLU A 608 -35.89 -24.61 -24.96
CA GLU A 608 -36.45 -23.55 -25.81
C GLU A 608 -36.64 -22.23 -25.05
N ALA A 609 -37.13 -22.28 -23.81
CA ALA A 609 -37.28 -21.10 -22.96
C ALA A 609 -35.94 -20.43 -22.63
N LEU A 610 -34.89 -21.22 -22.33
CA LEU A 610 -33.53 -20.73 -22.10
C LEU A 610 -32.98 -19.98 -23.33
N PHE A 611 -33.20 -20.54 -24.53
CA PHE A 611 -32.82 -19.92 -25.79
C PHE A 611 -33.56 -18.60 -26.05
N ASN A 612 -34.87 -18.58 -25.83
CA ASN A 612 -35.69 -17.39 -26.00
C ASN A 612 -35.29 -16.28 -25.02
N TYR A 613 -34.98 -16.64 -23.77
CA TYR A 613 -34.50 -15.69 -22.76
C TYR A 613 -33.24 -14.95 -23.21
N LEU A 614 -32.23 -15.65 -23.75
CA LEU A 614 -31.01 -15.01 -24.27
C LEU A 614 -31.29 -14.01 -25.40
N ASN A 615 -32.28 -14.30 -26.26
CA ASN A 615 -32.68 -13.42 -27.35
C ASN A 615 -33.45 -12.19 -26.88
N GLU A 616 -34.42 -12.39 -25.97
CA GLU A 616 -35.28 -11.31 -25.48
C GLU A 616 -34.50 -10.27 -24.66
N GLN A 617 -33.42 -10.70 -23.99
CA GLN A 617 -32.61 -9.82 -23.13
C GLN A 617 -31.38 -9.19 -23.84
N ASN A 618 -31.20 -9.41 -25.14
CA ASN A 618 -30.13 -8.80 -25.95
C ASN A 618 -28.72 -8.87 -25.32
N VAL A 619 -28.25 -10.08 -24.96
CA VAL A 619 -26.95 -10.30 -24.31
C VAL A 619 -25.76 -9.58 -24.98
N TRP A 620 -25.75 -9.48 -26.31
CA TRP A 620 -24.69 -8.82 -27.08
C TRP A 620 -24.69 -7.29 -26.93
N GLU A 621 -25.87 -6.69 -26.75
CA GLU A 621 -25.99 -5.25 -26.50
C GLU A 621 -25.48 -4.88 -25.10
N MET A 622 -25.70 -5.76 -24.11
CA MET A 622 -25.12 -5.60 -22.77
C MET A 622 -23.59 -5.72 -22.80
N ALA A 623 -23.05 -6.68 -23.56
CA ALA A 623 -21.61 -6.86 -23.75
C ALA A 623 -20.92 -5.62 -24.31
N VAL A 624 -21.45 -5.09 -25.43
CA VAL A 624 -20.81 -3.93 -26.07
C VAL A 624 -20.94 -2.66 -25.23
N LYS A 625 -22.05 -2.47 -24.51
CA LYS A 625 -22.19 -1.33 -23.57
C LYS A 625 -21.12 -1.35 -22.48
N LYS A 626 -20.78 -2.53 -21.95
CA LYS A 626 -19.71 -2.67 -20.96
C LYS A 626 -18.34 -2.34 -21.56
N ILE A 627 -18.03 -2.89 -22.73
CA ILE A 627 -16.78 -2.59 -23.46
C ILE A 627 -16.64 -1.08 -23.72
N LEU A 628 -17.72 -0.42 -24.15
CA LEU A 628 -17.71 1.02 -24.43
C LEU A 628 -17.59 1.88 -23.16
N LYS A 629 -18.12 1.41 -22.01
CA LYS A 629 -17.96 2.09 -20.72
C LYS A 629 -16.48 2.17 -20.33
N GLU A 630 -15.71 1.14 -20.65
CA GLU A 630 -14.26 1.04 -20.40
C GLU A 630 -13.42 1.60 -21.56
N SER A 631 -13.95 2.59 -22.30
CA SER A 631 -13.27 3.24 -23.42
C SER A 631 -13.42 4.77 -23.41
N CYS A 632 -12.42 5.45 -23.97
CA CYS A 632 -12.41 6.87 -24.25
C CYS A 632 -13.50 7.23 -25.28
N VAL A 633 -14.47 8.06 -24.86
CA VAL A 633 -15.50 8.62 -25.73
C VAL A 633 -15.29 10.12 -25.87
N LYS A 634 -15.39 10.63 -27.10
CA LYS A 634 -15.12 12.03 -27.40
C LYS A 634 -16.01 12.97 -26.58
N GLY A 635 -15.41 13.92 -25.87
CA GLY A 635 -16.11 14.84 -24.96
C GLY A 635 -16.46 14.26 -23.59
N GLY A 636 -16.00 13.04 -23.29
CA GLY A 636 -16.06 12.45 -21.95
C GLY A 636 -15.10 13.14 -20.98
N TYR A 637 -15.45 13.17 -19.70
CA TYR A 637 -14.71 13.90 -18.65
C TYR A 637 -13.23 13.47 -18.51
N HIS A 638 -12.92 12.19 -18.78
CA HIS A 638 -11.56 11.63 -18.68
C HIS A 638 -10.89 11.41 -20.05
N CYS A 639 -11.43 11.96 -21.14
CA CYS A 639 -10.91 11.76 -22.49
C CYS A 639 -10.15 13.01 -22.99
N PRO A 640 -8.88 12.89 -23.42
CA PRO A 640 -8.13 14.00 -24.04
C PRO A 640 -8.85 14.58 -25.26
N GLU A 641 -8.71 15.88 -25.52
CA GLU A 641 -9.42 16.57 -26.62
C GLU A 641 -9.11 16.02 -28.02
N ASP A 642 -7.93 15.43 -28.19
CA ASP A 642 -7.44 14.82 -29.43
C ASP A 642 -7.77 13.32 -29.55
N LYS A 643 -8.41 12.71 -28.54
CA LYS A 643 -8.76 11.29 -28.47
C LYS A 643 -10.27 11.06 -28.34
N GLY A 644 -10.67 9.78 -28.40
CA GLY A 644 -12.02 9.33 -28.11
C GLY A 644 -12.84 8.89 -29.32
N LEU A 645 -13.69 7.88 -29.11
CA LEU A 645 -14.65 7.36 -30.09
C LEU A 645 -15.71 8.42 -30.40
N SER A 646 -16.01 8.60 -31.70
CA SER A 646 -17.15 9.40 -32.15
C SER A 646 -18.47 8.63 -32.06
N GLU A 647 -19.61 9.32 -32.19
CA GLU A 647 -20.92 8.65 -32.24
C GLU A 647 -21.03 7.64 -33.40
N GLU A 648 -20.37 7.91 -34.53
CA GLU A 648 -20.32 7.00 -35.68
C GLU A 648 -19.48 5.75 -35.36
N ASP A 649 -18.35 5.91 -34.68
CA ASP A 649 -17.51 4.80 -34.24
C ASP A 649 -18.24 3.88 -33.25
N ILE A 650 -18.98 4.47 -32.30
CA ILE A 650 -19.81 3.73 -31.33
C ILE A 650 -20.87 2.89 -32.05
N GLN A 651 -21.51 3.43 -33.09
CA GLN A 651 -22.51 2.69 -33.87
C GLN A 651 -21.90 1.52 -34.63
N ARG A 652 -20.72 1.72 -35.23
CA ARG A 652 -19.98 0.65 -35.93
C ARG A 652 -19.57 -0.48 -34.99
N ILE A 653 -19.02 -0.14 -33.82
CA ILE A 653 -18.65 -1.11 -32.78
C ILE A 653 -19.89 -1.88 -32.29
N THR A 654 -20.98 -1.18 -32.00
CA THR A 654 -22.25 -1.79 -31.58
C THR A 654 -22.80 -2.74 -32.64
N ALA A 655 -22.78 -2.34 -33.92
CA ALA A 655 -23.25 -3.16 -35.02
C ALA A 655 -22.40 -4.43 -35.20
N TYR A 656 -21.08 -4.35 -35.02
CA TYR A 656 -20.19 -5.51 -35.14
C TYR A 656 -20.59 -6.67 -34.21
N PHE A 657 -20.85 -6.37 -32.94
CA PHE A 657 -21.19 -7.37 -31.93
C PHE A 657 -22.66 -7.81 -31.97
N THR A 658 -23.58 -6.97 -32.45
CA THR A 658 -25.03 -7.24 -32.38
C THR A 658 -25.65 -7.71 -33.70
N ALA A 659 -25.19 -7.21 -34.84
CA ALA A 659 -25.81 -7.49 -36.14
C ALA A 659 -25.51 -8.92 -36.62
N ALA A 660 -26.48 -9.53 -37.32
CA ALA A 660 -26.27 -10.84 -37.93
C ALA A 660 -25.13 -10.80 -38.96
N GLN A 661 -25.03 -9.71 -39.74
CA GLN A 661 -23.98 -9.46 -40.73
C GLN A 661 -23.49 -8.01 -40.61
N PRO A 662 -22.35 -7.78 -39.94
CA PRO A 662 -21.77 -6.45 -39.80
C PRO A 662 -20.99 -6.07 -41.06
N GLU A 663 -20.82 -4.77 -41.26
CA GLU A 663 -20.04 -4.22 -42.39
C GLU A 663 -18.53 -4.29 -42.12
N ASP A 664 -18.13 -4.07 -40.86
CA ASP A 664 -16.74 -4.10 -40.42
C ASP A 664 -16.26 -5.53 -40.10
N ASP A 665 -14.97 -5.79 -40.35
CA ASP A 665 -14.29 -7.01 -39.92
C ASP A 665 -13.59 -6.84 -38.56
N GLN A 666 -13.10 -7.95 -37.99
CA GLN A 666 -12.45 -7.93 -36.68
C GLN A 666 -11.23 -7.00 -36.63
N ALA A 667 -10.41 -6.98 -37.68
CA ALA A 667 -9.20 -6.15 -37.73
C ALA A 667 -9.55 -4.66 -37.70
N SER A 668 -10.61 -4.26 -38.41
CA SER A 668 -11.10 -2.89 -38.44
C SER A 668 -11.63 -2.44 -37.08
N ILE A 669 -12.36 -3.32 -36.38
CA ILE A 669 -12.89 -3.01 -35.03
C ILE A 669 -11.79 -2.99 -33.97
N MET A 670 -10.82 -3.90 -34.03
CA MET A 670 -9.66 -3.89 -33.14
C MET A 670 -8.86 -2.58 -33.27
N ALA A 671 -8.52 -2.20 -34.50
CA ALA A 671 -7.77 -0.97 -34.77
C ALA A 671 -8.51 0.31 -34.32
N LEU A 672 -9.84 0.27 -34.31
CA LEU A 672 -10.68 1.39 -33.85
C LEU A 672 -10.79 1.45 -32.31
N LEU A 673 -11.01 0.31 -31.67
CA LEU A 673 -11.38 0.24 -30.25
C LEU A 673 -10.18 0.09 -29.32
N GLU A 674 -9.18 -0.73 -29.67
CA GLU A 674 -8.02 -1.02 -28.81
C GLU A 674 -7.30 0.24 -28.29
N PRO A 675 -7.00 1.27 -29.13
CA PRO A 675 -6.33 2.48 -28.67
C PRO A 675 -7.19 3.35 -27.73
N GLN A 676 -8.50 3.08 -27.67
CA GLN A 676 -9.45 3.83 -26.86
C GLN A 676 -9.78 3.12 -25.55
N LEU A 677 -9.44 1.84 -25.37
CA LEU A 677 -9.69 1.12 -24.13
C LEU A 677 -8.85 1.70 -22.99
N TYR A 678 -9.46 1.87 -21.81
CA TYR A 678 -8.73 2.31 -20.63
C TYR A 678 -7.70 1.26 -20.21
N ARG A 679 -6.48 1.73 -19.98
CA ARG A 679 -5.32 0.91 -19.61
C ARG A 679 -5.23 0.75 -18.10
N ASP A 680 -4.91 -0.45 -17.67
CA ASP A 680 -4.55 -0.80 -16.28
C ASP A 680 -3.04 -1.07 -16.23
N ASP A 681 -2.27 -0.12 -16.74
CA ASP A 681 -0.81 -0.21 -16.85
C ASP A 681 -0.14 0.38 -15.60
N CYS A 682 1.14 0.05 -15.37
CA CYS A 682 1.91 0.64 -14.29
C CYS A 682 2.12 2.14 -14.59
N CYS A 683 1.61 3.01 -13.71
CA CYS A 683 1.63 4.46 -13.88
C CYS A 683 2.58 5.12 -12.88
N ARG A 684 3.50 5.96 -13.37
CA ARG A 684 4.38 6.82 -12.55
C ARG A 684 4.38 8.24 -13.13
N GLY A 685 3.57 9.12 -12.55
CA GLY A 685 3.30 10.43 -13.15
C GLY A 685 2.69 10.27 -14.54
N ASN A 686 3.37 10.77 -15.56
CA ASN A 686 2.97 10.67 -16.97
C ASN A 686 3.52 9.43 -17.71
N LEU A 687 4.24 8.55 -17.01
CA LEU A 687 4.82 7.33 -17.59
C LEU A 687 3.84 6.16 -17.46
N TYR A 688 3.60 5.47 -18.57
CA TYR A 688 2.73 4.28 -18.66
C TYR A 688 3.55 3.10 -19.16
N ILE A 689 3.59 2.02 -18.38
CA ILE A 689 4.33 0.80 -18.71
C ILE A 689 3.38 -0.39 -18.69
N ASN A 690 3.35 -1.18 -19.76
CA ASN A 690 2.47 -2.35 -19.88
C ASN A 690 2.59 -3.28 -18.67
N LYS A 691 1.48 -3.56 -17.97
CA LYS A 691 1.52 -4.30 -16.69
C LYS A 691 2.01 -5.76 -16.76
N PHE A 692 1.75 -6.47 -17.86
CA PHE A 692 2.08 -7.90 -17.98
C PHE A 692 3.18 -8.17 -19.00
N SER A 693 3.00 -7.71 -20.25
CA SER A 693 4.00 -7.81 -21.31
C SER A 693 3.78 -6.80 -22.43
N GLU A 694 4.74 -6.67 -23.34
CA GLU A 694 4.58 -5.94 -24.61
C GLU A 694 3.42 -6.43 -25.47
N TYR A 695 3.14 -7.74 -25.42
CA TYR A 695 2.20 -8.41 -26.31
C TYR A 695 0.81 -8.59 -25.68
N GLN A 696 0.70 -8.40 -24.36
CA GLN A 696 -0.56 -8.43 -23.66
C GLN A 696 -0.57 -7.33 -22.58
N PRO A 697 -1.06 -6.15 -22.92
CA PRO A 697 -1.11 -5.08 -21.93
C PRO A 697 -2.22 -5.22 -20.89
N GLY A 698 -2.20 -4.36 -19.87
CA GLY A 698 -3.27 -4.27 -18.89
C GLY A 698 -4.44 -3.44 -19.39
N TYR A 699 -5.67 -3.98 -19.34
CA TYR A 699 -6.90 -3.25 -19.65
C TYR A 699 -7.83 -3.26 -18.44
N ASN A 700 -8.46 -2.12 -18.14
CA ASN A 700 -9.44 -2.02 -17.05
C ASN A 700 -10.62 -2.98 -17.25
N LEU A 701 -11.01 -3.21 -18.51
CA LEU A 701 -12.03 -4.18 -18.92
C LEU A 701 -11.79 -5.60 -18.37
N PHE A 702 -10.54 -5.94 -18.07
CA PHE A 702 -10.16 -7.29 -17.63
C PHE A 702 -9.76 -7.38 -16.17
N LYS A 703 -10.04 -6.37 -15.34
CA LYS A 703 -9.69 -6.38 -13.91
C LYS A 703 -10.23 -7.62 -13.19
N ASP A 704 -9.49 -8.10 -12.19
CA ASP A 704 -9.89 -9.27 -11.39
C ASP A 704 -11.20 -9.04 -10.62
N HIS A 705 -11.51 -7.79 -10.28
CA HIS A 705 -12.75 -7.38 -9.63
C HIS A 705 -13.84 -6.92 -10.62
N ASP A 706 -13.64 -7.05 -11.94
CA ASP A 706 -14.66 -6.72 -12.95
C ASP A 706 -15.30 -8.00 -13.50
N GLU A 707 -16.12 -8.64 -12.67
CA GLU A 707 -16.61 -9.98 -12.90
C GLU A 707 -17.73 -10.11 -13.95
N ASP A 708 -18.28 -8.97 -14.38
CA ASP A 708 -19.07 -8.91 -15.61
C ASP A 708 -18.24 -9.50 -16.77
N PHE A 709 -16.93 -9.24 -16.80
CA PHE A 709 -16.04 -9.73 -17.84
C PHE A 709 -15.86 -11.25 -17.80
N GLN A 710 -15.75 -11.87 -16.62
CA GLN A 710 -15.69 -13.33 -16.52
C GLN A 710 -16.99 -13.94 -17.11
N ARG A 711 -18.15 -13.38 -16.73
CA ARG A 711 -19.47 -13.82 -17.24
C ARG A 711 -19.57 -13.67 -18.76
N PHE A 712 -19.11 -12.56 -19.35
CA PHE A 712 -19.05 -12.38 -20.82
C PHE A 712 -18.14 -13.41 -21.50
N THR A 713 -16.98 -13.68 -20.91
CA THR A 713 -16.03 -14.67 -21.41
C THR A 713 -16.66 -16.06 -21.45
N LEU A 714 -17.32 -16.47 -20.36
CA LEU A 714 -17.98 -17.77 -20.23
C LEU A 714 -19.20 -17.90 -21.15
N ILE A 715 -20.02 -16.86 -21.28
CA ILE A 715 -21.14 -16.81 -22.24
C ILE A 715 -20.62 -17.04 -23.67
N ALA A 716 -19.59 -16.29 -24.08
CA ALA A 716 -18.99 -16.43 -25.41
C ALA A 716 -18.41 -17.84 -25.61
N PHE A 717 -17.70 -18.38 -24.61
CA PHE A 717 -17.09 -19.71 -24.63
C PHE A 717 -18.11 -20.85 -24.76
N TRP A 718 -19.22 -20.80 -24.01
CA TRP A 718 -20.24 -21.86 -24.05
C TRP A 718 -21.11 -21.76 -25.29
N LEU A 719 -21.62 -20.58 -25.64
CA LEU A 719 -22.58 -20.43 -26.76
C LEU A 719 -21.96 -20.73 -28.12
N ARG A 720 -20.68 -20.42 -28.32
CA ARG A 720 -20.01 -20.68 -29.60
C ARG A 720 -19.87 -22.17 -29.94
N GLN A 721 -19.92 -23.02 -28.92
CA GLN A 721 -19.86 -24.47 -29.08
C GLN A 721 -21.21 -25.05 -29.52
N LEU A 722 -22.27 -24.25 -29.51
CA LEU A 722 -23.64 -24.67 -29.82
C LEU A 722 -24.01 -24.35 -31.27
N PRO A 723 -24.82 -25.19 -31.94
CA PRO A 723 -25.34 -24.92 -33.28
C PRO A 723 -26.53 -23.94 -33.24
N LEU A 724 -26.36 -22.77 -32.63
CA LEU A 724 -27.39 -21.75 -32.43
C LEU A 724 -27.16 -20.52 -33.35
N PRO A 725 -28.21 -19.76 -33.73
CA PRO A 725 -28.06 -18.53 -34.51
C PRO A 725 -27.08 -17.50 -33.91
N GLN A 726 -27.03 -17.40 -32.58
CA GLN A 726 -26.19 -16.48 -31.81
C GLN A 726 -24.73 -16.90 -31.76
N ARG A 727 -24.39 -18.10 -32.26
CA ARG A 727 -23.01 -18.58 -32.35
C ARG A 727 -22.11 -17.58 -33.04
N VAL A 728 -22.59 -16.92 -34.09
CA VAL A 728 -21.78 -15.97 -34.87
C VAL A 728 -21.36 -14.77 -34.03
N GLN A 729 -22.25 -14.21 -33.23
CA GLN A 729 -21.94 -13.12 -32.30
C GLN A 729 -21.02 -13.60 -31.17
N ALA A 730 -21.28 -14.80 -30.63
CA ALA A 730 -20.42 -15.41 -29.61
C ALA A 730 -18.99 -15.62 -30.13
N ASP A 731 -18.82 -16.14 -31.35
CA ASP A 731 -17.53 -16.32 -32.00
C ASP A 731 -16.82 -14.97 -32.22
N ARG A 732 -17.52 -13.90 -32.61
CA ARG A 732 -16.91 -12.56 -32.76
C ARG A 732 -16.42 -11.97 -31.44
N LEU A 733 -17.23 -12.06 -30.38
CA LEU A 733 -16.84 -11.59 -29.05
C LEU A 733 -15.65 -12.40 -28.53
N TRP A 734 -15.70 -13.73 -28.65
CA TRP A 734 -14.61 -14.63 -28.28
C TRP A 734 -13.31 -14.29 -29.01
N GLN A 735 -13.36 -14.14 -30.33
CA GLN A 735 -12.19 -13.80 -31.14
C GLN A 735 -11.61 -12.44 -30.77
N PHE A 736 -12.46 -11.45 -30.47
CA PHE A 736 -12.04 -10.13 -30.02
C PHE A 736 -11.29 -10.19 -28.68
N ILE A 737 -11.87 -10.83 -27.66
CA ILE A 737 -11.24 -10.89 -26.33
C ILE A 737 -9.95 -11.75 -26.33
N VAL A 738 -9.91 -12.84 -27.12
CA VAL A 738 -8.70 -13.66 -27.28
C VAL A 738 -7.59 -12.88 -27.99
N ALA A 739 -7.93 -12.01 -28.95
CA ALA A 739 -6.95 -11.17 -29.62
C ALA A 739 -6.35 -10.10 -28.69
N LEU A 740 -7.14 -9.57 -27.75
CA LEU A 740 -6.67 -8.56 -26.79
C LEU A 740 -5.88 -9.16 -25.62
N ALA A 741 -6.36 -10.25 -25.01
CA ALA A 741 -5.77 -10.81 -23.81
C ALA A 741 -5.95 -12.34 -23.69
N PRO A 742 -5.23 -13.14 -24.49
CA PRO A 742 -5.42 -14.59 -24.56
C PRO A 742 -5.16 -15.31 -23.23
N VAL A 743 -4.13 -14.90 -22.47
CA VAL A 743 -3.82 -15.51 -21.16
C VAL A 743 -4.94 -15.23 -20.16
N ARG A 744 -5.46 -14.00 -20.18
CA ARG A 744 -6.53 -13.57 -19.29
C ARG A 744 -7.85 -14.30 -19.58
N VAL A 745 -8.17 -14.47 -20.86
CA VAL A 745 -9.34 -15.24 -21.30
C VAL A 745 -9.21 -16.71 -20.90
N ALA A 746 -8.03 -17.31 -21.09
CA ALA A 746 -7.77 -18.68 -20.65
C ALA A 746 -7.95 -18.82 -19.13
N ARG A 747 -7.36 -17.90 -18.34
CA ARG A 747 -7.51 -17.87 -16.87
C ARG A 747 -8.98 -17.85 -16.45
N ASN A 748 -9.81 -17.00 -17.06
CA ASN A 748 -11.22 -16.88 -16.70
C ASN A 748 -12.03 -18.16 -16.94
N VAL A 749 -11.75 -18.87 -18.05
CA VAL A 749 -12.38 -20.16 -18.32
C VAL A 749 -11.85 -21.24 -17.38
N LEU A 750 -10.53 -21.32 -17.19
CA LEU A 750 -9.91 -22.31 -16.31
C LEU A 750 -10.41 -22.20 -14.87
N ARG A 751 -10.58 -20.97 -14.34
CA ARG A 751 -11.20 -20.71 -13.03
C ARG A 751 -12.60 -21.31 -12.89
N ALA A 752 -13.44 -21.19 -13.93
CA ALA A 752 -14.78 -21.79 -13.92
C ALA A 752 -14.78 -23.32 -13.82
N HIS A 753 -13.64 -23.96 -14.11
CA HIS A 753 -13.43 -25.39 -14.03
C HIS A 753 -12.47 -25.79 -12.89
N SER A 754 -11.97 -24.83 -12.13
CA SER A 754 -11.06 -25.03 -11.00
C SER A 754 -11.84 -25.30 -9.73
N ASP A 755 -11.26 -26.12 -8.85
CA ASP A 755 -11.80 -26.37 -7.52
C ASP A 755 -11.67 -25.13 -6.62
N GLU A 756 -10.64 -24.30 -6.84
CA GLU A 756 -10.40 -23.02 -6.15
C GLU A 756 -10.45 -21.80 -7.11
N PRO A 757 -11.04 -20.65 -6.73
CA PRO A 757 -11.19 -19.49 -7.63
C PRO A 757 -9.87 -18.72 -7.85
N TRP A 758 -8.98 -18.73 -6.87
CA TRP A 758 -7.71 -17.98 -6.91
C TRP A 758 -6.53 -18.82 -7.36
N ASN A 759 -6.45 -20.07 -6.88
CA ASN A 759 -5.47 -21.07 -7.28
C ASN A 759 -6.12 -22.04 -8.27
N ILE A 760 -5.72 -21.99 -9.54
CA ILE A 760 -6.35 -22.88 -10.53
C ILE A 760 -5.83 -24.30 -10.31
N GLU A 761 -6.64 -25.12 -9.65
CA GLU A 761 -6.32 -26.48 -9.26
C GLU A 761 -7.41 -27.44 -9.73
N PHE A 762 -6.97 -28.66 -10.01
CA PHE A 762 -7.83 -29.72 -10.51
C PHE A 762 -7.56 -30.98 -9.70
N SER A 763 -8.55 -31.41 -8.91
CA SER A 763 -8.58 -32.71 -8.25
C SER A 763 -8.43 -33.88 -9.22
N ASN A 764 -8.85 -33.71 -10.49
CA ASN A 764 -8.69 -34.69 -11.56
C ASN A 764 -7.92 -34.15 -12.76
N ILE A 765 -6.76 -34.76 -13.04
CA ILE A 765 -5.88 -34.36 -14.15
C ILE A 765 -6.53 -34.50 -15.54
N LEU A 766 -7.51 -35.41 -15.70
CA LEU A 766 -8.21 -35.58 -16.98
C LEU A 766 -9.13 -34.39 -17.30
N ASP A 767 -9.70 -33.75 -16.28
CA ASP A 767 -10.55 -32.58 -16.46
C ASP A 767 -9.71 -31.37 -16.88
N ALA A 768 -8.52 -31.21 -16.28
CA ALA A 768 -7.52 -30.23 -16.70
C ALA A 768 -7.12 -30.40 -18.19
N ILE A 769 -6.83 -31.64 -18.62
CA ILE A 769 -6.48 -31.92 -20.02
C ILE A 769 -7.65 -31.58 -20.95
N ASN A 770 -8.86 -31.99 -20.60
CA ASN A 770 -10.05 -31.80 -21.43
C ASN A 770 -10.37 -30.31 -21.63
N ILE A 771 -10.31 -29.49 -20.56
CA ILE A 771 -10.61 -28.07 -20.68
C ILE A 771 -9.52 -27.33 -21.49
N THR A 772 -8.25 -27.68 -21.30
CA THR A 772 -7.14 -27.12 -22.09
C THR A 772 -7.30 -27.46 -23.58
N GLU A 773 -7.64 -28.70 -23.93
CA GLU A 773 -7.93 -29.07 -25.32
C GLU A 773 -9.13 -28.30 -25.90
N GLN A 774 -10.15 -28.00 -25.09
CA GLN A 774 -11.29 -27.18 -25.51
C GLN A 774 -10.86 -25.74 -25.81
N LEU A 775 -9.97 -25.16 -25.00
CA LEU A 775 -9.40 -23.83 -25.23
C LEU A 775 -8.54 -23.76 -26.49
N GLU A 776 -7.76 -24.81 -26.77
CA GLU A 776 -7.02 -24.94 -28.04
C GLU A 776 -7.95 -25.02 -29.25
N LYS A 777 -8.96 -25.88 -29.20
CA LYS A 777 -10.00 -26.00 -30.25
C LYS A 777 -10.79 -24.71 -30.41
N ALA A 778 -10.90 -23.93 -29.33
CA ALA A 778 -11.49 -22.61 -29.30
C ALA A 778 -10.61 -21.53 -29.96
N GLY A 779 -9.36 -21.82 -30.32
CA GLY A 779 -8.48 -20.91 -31.05
C GLY A 779 -7.53 -20.11 -30.16
N ILE A 780 -7.39 -20.46 -28.88
CA ILE A 780 -6.24 -19.99 -28.08
C ILE A 780 -5.04 -20.84 -28.48
N ASP A 781 -3.91 -20.19 -28.75
CA ASP A 781 -2.69 -20.89 -29.14
C ASP A 781 -2.18 -21.80 -28.01
N SER A 782 -1.88 -23.07 -28.34
CA SER A 782 -1.39 -24.06 -27.37
C SER A 782 -0.09 -23.62 -26.69
N GLY A 783 0.73 -22.81 -27.37
CA GLY A 783 1.94 -22.23 -26.81
C GLY A 783 1.64 -21.25 -25.69
N VAL A 784 0.64 -20.38 -25.87
CA VAL A 784 0.18 -19.43 -24.82
C VAL A 784 -0.35 -20.18 -23.60
N LEU A 785 -1.15 -21.24 -23.82
CA LEU A 785 -1.68 -22.07 -22.73
C LEU A 785 -0.55 -22.78 -21.96
N ASN A 786 0.43 -23.37 -22.67
CA ASN A 786 1.58 -24.02 -22.04
C ASN A 786 2.45 -23.01 -21.25
N ALA A 787 2.67 -21.81 -21.79
CA ALA A 787 3.43 -20.76 -21.12
C ALA A 787 2.71 -20.27 -19.85
N TYR A 788 1.39 -20.08 -19.92
CA TYR A 788 0.59 -19.71 -18.76
C TYR A 788 0.62 -20.79 -17.68
N GLU A 789 0.45 -22.06 -18.07
CA GLU A 789 0.53 -23.19 -17.15
C GLU A 789 1.89 -23.26 -16.45
N MET A 790 2.98 -23.14 -17.20
CA MET A 790 4.33 -23.07 -16.64
C MET A 790 4.48 -21.92 -15.63
N SER A 791 4.06 -20.71 -16.00
CA SER A 791 4.15 -19.52 -15.15
C SER A 791 3.36 -19.70 -13.85
N ARG A 792 2.21 -20.39 -13.90
CA ARG A 792 1.42 -20.73 -12.72
C ARG A 792 2.16 -21.71 -11.80
N GLN A 793 2.74 -22.78 -12.35
CA GLN A 793 3.49 -23.77 -11.55
C GLN A 793 4.71 -23.14 -10.86
N GLN A 794 5.38 -22.19 -11.53
CA GLN A 794 6.47 -21.42 -10.93
C GLN A 794 5.99 -20.60 -9.72
N GLN A 795 4.86 -19.90 -9.85
CA GLN A 795 4.28 -19.08 -8.78
C GLN A 795 3.77 -19.92 -7.59
N GLN A 796 3.20 -21.10 -7.85
CA GLN A 796 2.73 -22.04 -6.84
C GLN A 796 3.87 -22.81 -6.14
N ARG A 797 5.14 -22.56 -6.52
CA ARG A 797 6.33 -23.23 -5.98
C ARG A 797 6.35 -24.76 -6.14
N ASP A 798 5.57 -25.35 -7.05
CA ASP A 798 5.61 -26.78 -7.37
C ASP A 798 6.87 -27.11 -8.20
N THR A 799 7.96 -27.45 -7.51
CA THR A 799 9.27 -27.74 -8.11
C THR A 799 9.21 -28.88 -9.12
N ASN A 800 8.45 -29.94 -8.84
CA ASN A 800 8.41 -31.13 -9.70
C ASN A 800 7.73 -30.82 -11.03
N ARG A 801 6.58 -30.14 -11.00
CA ARG A 801 5.88 -29.74 -12.24
C ARG A 801 6.64 -28.67 -13.01
N TYR A 802 7.30 -27.75 -12.31
CA TYR A 802 8.15 -26.76 -12.94
C TYR A 802 9.33 -27.39 -13.69
N LEU A 803 10.03 -28.35 -13.07
CA LEU A 803 11.12 -29.10 -13.71
C LEU A 803 10.64 -29.84 -14.97
N GLN A 804 9.44 -30.43 -14.95
CA GLN A 804 8.87 -31.07 -16.14
C GLN A 804 8.67 -30.09 -17.32
N TRP A 805 8.32 -28.83 -17.05
CA TRP A 805 8.20 -27.81 -18.09
C TRP A 805 9.56 -27.42 -18.68
N LEU A 806 10.63 -27.42 -17.88
CA LEU A 806 12.00 -27.25 -18.37
C LEU A 806 12.39 -28.41 -19.30
N ASP A 807 12.07 -29.65 -18.91
CA ASP A 807 12.32 -30.83 -19.73
C ASP A 807 11.58 -30.74 -21.08
N VAL A 808 10.29 -30.36 -21.06
CA VAL A 808 9.48 -30.16 -22.28
C VAL A 808 10.07 -29.08 -23.18
N TYR A 809 10.55 -27.98 -22.60
CA TYR A 809 11.13 -26.88 -23.36
C TYR A 809 12.49 -27.23 -23.98
N SER A 810 13.31 -28.07 -23.31
CA SER A 810 14.63 -28.49 -23.79
C SER A 810 14.62 -29.12 -25.20
N GLU A 811 13.50 -29.76 -25.57
CA GLU A 811 13.29 -30.39 -26.87
C GLU A 811 13.31 -29.39 -28.05
N ILE A 812 13.32 -28.07 -27.80
CA ILE A 812 13.51 -27.04 -28.83
C ILE A 812 14.82 -27.23 -29.61
N THR A 813 15.85 -27.78 -28.96
CA THR A 813 17.18 -28.07 -29.53
C THR A 813 17.31 -29.48 -30.10
N SER A 814 16.28 -30.31 -29.91
CA SER A 814 16.29 -31.73 -30.26
C SER A 814 16.48 -31.97 -31.76
N SER A 815 17.51 -32.75 -32.09
CA SER A 815 17.80 -33.19 -33.46
C SER A 815 17.04 -34.48 -33.85
N ALA A 816 16.24 -35.04 -32.94
CA ALA A 816 15.50 -36.26 -33.16
C ALA A 816 14.54 -36.12 -34.35
N THR A 817 14.69 -36.98 -35.36
CA THR A 817 13.85 -37.00 -36.58
C THR A 817 12.66 -37.96 -36.48
N SER A 818 12.46 -38.58 -35.31
CA SER A 818 11.31 -39.43 -35.05
C SER A 818 10.02 -38.61 -35.04
N MET A 819 8.88 -39.27 -35.28
CA MET A 819 7.57 -38.60 -35.24
C MET A 819 7.31 -37.93 -33.88
N PHE A 820 7.66 -38.61 -32.79
CA PHE A 820 7.52 -38.08 -31.42
C PHE A 820 8.46 -36.90 -31.18
N GLY A 821 9.76 -37.02 -31.50
CA GLY A 821 10.70 -35.91 -31.34
C GLY A 821 10.38 -34.70 -32.23
N SER A 822 9.68 -34.89 -33.35
CA SER A 822 9.15 -33.76 -34.14
C SER A 822 7.92 -33.11 -33.51
N ILE A 823 7.11 -33.84 -32.75
CA ILE A 823 5.94 -33.30 -32.02
C ILE A 823 6.43 -32.52 -30.81
N ASP A 824 7.35 -33.08 -30.03
CA ASP A 824 7.88 -32.47 -28.82
C ASP A 824 8.60 -31.15 -29.13
N ARG A 825 9.43 -31.14 -30.18
CA ARG A 825 10.06 -29.90 -30.67
C ARG A 825 9.06 -28.85 -31.11
N LYS A 826 7.96 -29.23 -31.78
CA LYS A 826 6.91 -28.29 -32.16
C LYS A 826 6.19 -27.72 -30.94
N LYS A 827 5.97 -28.54 -29.91
CA LYS A 827 5.39 -28.10 -28.64
C LYS A 827 6.29 -27.09 -27.95
N ALA A 828 7.59 -27.36 -27.88
CA ALA A 828 8.58 -26.43 -27.32
C ALA A 828 8.65 -25.11 -28.11
N GLN A 829 8.62 -25.17 -29.45
CA GLN A 829 8.59 -23.98 -30.31
C GLN A 829 7.31 -23.15 -30.12
N ALA A 830 6.16 -23.80 -29.97
CA ALA A 830 4.90 -23.11 -29.67
C ALA A 830 4.98 -22.42 -28.29
N MET A 831 5.41 -23.15 -27.26
CA MET A 831 5.61 -22.60 -25.91
C MET A 831 6.53 -21.38 -25.92
N HIS A 832 7.65 -21.43 -26.66
CA HIS A 832 8.57 -20.30 -26.81
C HIS A 832 7.87 -19.04 -27.34
N GLN A 833 6.96 -19.17 -28.31
CA GLN A 833 6.16 -18.02 -28.78
C GLN A 833 5.12 -17.58 -27.74
N GLY A 834 4.53 -18.52 -27.02
CA GLY A 834 3.57 -18.25 -25.94
C GLY A 834 4.16 -17.47 -24.76
N LEU A 835 5.46 -17.67 -24.46
CA LEU A 835 6.16 -16.97 -23.37
C LEU A 835 6.09 -15.43 -23.50
N LYS A 836 5.88 -14.89 -24.69
CA LYS A 836 5.74 -13.45 -24.92
C LYS A 836 4.49 -12.82 -24.29
N PHE A 837 3.49 -13.63 -23.95
CA PHE A 837 2.19 -13.17 -23.44
C PHE A 837 2.03 -13.29 -21.92
N ILE A 838 2.96 -13.97 -21.23
CA ILE A 838 2.96 -14.09 -19.77
C ILE A 838 3.76 -12.93 -19.14
N ASN A 839 3.83 -12.92 -17.80
CA ASN A 839 4.61 -11.92 -17.06
C ASN A 839 6.07 -11.94 -17.53
N GLU A 840 6.59 -10.75 -17.82
CA GLU A 840 7.97 -10.51 -18.25
C GLU A 840 8.99 -11.15 -17.29
N GLN A 841 8.84 -10.93 -15.98
CA GLN A 841 9.70 -11.56 -14.97
C GLN A 841 9.73 -13.09 -15.07
N SER A 842 8.55 -13.74 -15.09
CA SER A 842 8.44 -15.20 -15.13
C SER A 842 9.02 -15.79 -16.43
N LYS A 843 8.84 -15.10 -17.56
CA LYS A 843 9.44 -15.49 -18.85
C LYS A 843 10.96 -15.59 -18.75
N VAL A 844 11.62 -14.51 -18.31
CA VAL A 844 13.09 -14.41 -18.36
C VAL A 844 13.74 -15.33 -17.34
N GLU A 845 13.14 -15.46 -16.16
CA GLU A 845 13.58 -16.43 -15.14
C GLU A 845 13.49 -17.87 -15.65
N PHE A 846 12.38 -18.25 -16.30
CA PHE A 846 12.23 -19.58 -16.90
C PHE A 846 13.26 -19.86 -18.00
N LEU A 847 13.51 -18.90 -18.89
CA LEU A 847 14.51 -19.05 -19.94
C LEU A 847 15.93 -19.20 -19.36
N HIS A 848 16.25 -18.45 -18.31
CA HIS A 848 17.52 -18.60 -17.61
C HIS A 848 17.66 -19.99 -16.99
N HIS A 849 16.66 -20.45 -16.23
CA HIS A 849 16.63 -21.79 -15.65
C HIS A 849 16.76 -22.89 -16.71
N ALA A 850 16.10 -22.75 -17.86
CA ALA A 850 16.25 -23.68 -18.97
C ALA A 850 17.68 -23.75 -19.49
N SER A 851 18.36 -22.60 -19.63
CA SER A 851 19.77 -22.55 -20.07
C SER A 851 20.76 -23.10 -19.04
N LEU A 852 20.45 -22.97 -17.74
CA LEU A 852 21.27 -23.51 -16.65
C LEU A 852 21.16 -25.03 -16.57
N LYS A 853 19.93 -25.57 -16.66
CA LYS A 853 19.69 -27.03 -16.62
C LYS A 853 20.12 -27.72 -17.93
N TYR A 854 19.92 -27.07 -19.07
CA TYR A 854 20.20 -27.60 -20.41
C TYR A 854 21.13 -26.66 -21.20
N PRO A 855 22.46 -26.84 -21.09
CA PRO A 855 23.44 -25.94 -21.73
C PRO A 855 23.35 -25.82 -23.26
N GLU A 856 22.70 -26.77 -23.93
CA GLU A 856 22.40 -26.70 -25.37
C GLU A 856 21.32 -25.66 -25.72
N VAL A 857 20.47 -25.29 -24.77
CA VAL A 857 19.45 -24.24 -24.93
C VAL A 857 20.15 -22.88 -24.86
N THR A 858 20.18 -22.17 -25.98
CA THR A 858 20.74 -20.82 -26.02
C THR A 858 19.80 -19.83 -25.33
N LEU A 859 20.34 -19.06 -24.38
CA LEU A 859 19.62 -17.96 -23.73
C LEU A 859 19.58 -16.76 -24.66
N ASP A 860 18.43 -16.51 -25.29
CA ASP A 860 18.20 -15.34 -26.15
C ASP A 860 17.32 -14.32 -25.40
N ILE A 861 17.98 -13.31 -24.82
CA ILE A 861 17.37 -12.28 -23.97
C ILE A 861 17.71 -10.86 -24.44
N ALA A 862 18.24 -10.70 -25.66
CA ALA A 862 18.72 -9.40 -26.15
C ALA A 862 17.61 -8.34 -26.23
N ASP A 863 16.46 -8.70 -26.78
CA ASP A 863 15.28 -7.83 -26.84
C ASP A 863 14.72 -7.52 -25.44
N ASP A 864 14.75 -8.51 -24.55
CA ASP A 864 14.27 -8.38 -23.17
C ASP A 864 15.16 -7.44 -22.34
N LEU A 865 16.49 -7.57 -22.48
CA LEU A 865 17.45 -6.64 -21.88
C LEU A 865 17.27 -5.23 -22.43
N LYS A 866 17.11 -5.08 -23.75
CA LYS A 866 16.88 -3.77 -24.38
C LYS A 866 15.64 -3.10 -23.80
N ARG A 867 14.56 -3.86 -23.61
CA ARG A 867 13.35 -3.37 -22.96
C ARG A 867 13.56 -2.99 -21.50
N ALA A 868 14.24 -3.83 -20.72
CA ALA A 868 14.54 -3.53 -19.32
C ALA A 868 15.36 -2.23 -19.19
N LEU A 869 16.38 -2.06 -20.05
CA LEU A 869 17.16 -0.83 -20.12
C LEU A 869 16.31 0.37 -20.55
N HIS A 870 15.42 0.21 -21.53
CA HIS A 870 14.51 1.28 -21.94
C HIS A 870 13.65 1.76 -20.77
N ILE A 871 13.05 0.84 -20.01
CA ILE A 871 12.25 1.16 -18.82
C ILE A 871 13.09 1.92 -17.79
N VAL A 872 14.29 1.42 -17.46
CA VAL A 872 15.15 2.09 -16.48
C VAL A 872 15.60 3.46 -16.96
N ILE A 873 15.99 3.61 -18.22
CA ILE A 873 16.36 4.92 -18.78
C ILE A 873 15.15 5.87 -18.73
N GLN A 874 13.96 5.39 -19.07
CA GLN A 874 12.73 6.17 -19.04
C GLN A 874 12.32 6.63 -17.63
N LEU A 875 12.53 5.78 -16.62
CA LEU A 875 12.23 6.12 -15.22
C LEU A 875 13.21 7.14 -14.63
N ASN A 876 14.42 7.24 -15.19
CA ASN A 876 15.52 8.04 -14.63
C ASN A 876 16.00 9.13 -15.57
N LEU A 877 15.24 9.44 -16.63
CA LEU A 877 15.64 10.45 -17.58
C LEU A 877 15.62 11.81 -16.88
N THR A 878 16.78 12.46 -16.82
CA THR A 878 16.90 13.80 -16.28
C THR A 878 16.09 14.79 -17.11
N SER A 879 15.44 15.75 -16.45
CA SER A 879 14.70 16.83 -17.11
C SER A 879 15.56 17.52 -18.19
N TRP A 880 14.93 17.99 -19.27
CA TRP A 880 15.65 18.66 -20.36
C TRP A 880 16.42 19.89 -19.87
N GLU A 881 15.94 20.59 -18.84
CA GLU A 881 16.59 21.75 -18.23
C GLU A 881 17.92 21.37 -17.57
N TYR A 882 17.90 20.32 -16.72
CA TYR A 882 19.11 19.86 -16.04
C TYR A 882 20.10 19.22 -17.02
N ALA A 883 19.62 18.52 -18.04
CA ALA A 883 20.47 18.03 -19.12
C ALA A 883 21.17 19.16 -19.87
N LEU A 884 20.44 20.24 -20.18
CA LEU A 884 21.02 21.44 -20.80
C LEU A 884 22.02 22.12 -19.86
N ALA A 885 21.72 22.21 -18.56
CA ALA A 885 22.61 22.80 -17.56
C ALA A 885 23.95 22.06 -17.50
N HIS A 886 23.89 20.73 -17.51
CA HIS A 886 25.07 19.88 -17.53
C HIS A 886 25.92 20.09 -18.80
N GLU A 887 25.29 20.14 -19.99
CA GLU A 887 26.00 20.36 -21.26
C GLU A 887 26.75 21.70 -21.32
N PHE A 888 26.18 22.76 -20.75
CA PHE A 888 26.81 24.09 -20.71
C PHE A 888 27.74 24.28 -19.50
N GLY A 889 27.68 23.39 -18.49
CA GLY A 889 28.57 23.38 -17.34
C GLY A 889 28.74 24.77 -16.71
N ALA A 890 29.97 25.28 -16.68
CA ALA A 890 30.29 26.59 -16.09
C ALA A 890 29.63 27.79 -16.81
N SER A 891 29.13 27.62 -18.03
CA SER A 891 28.37 28.65 -18.77
C SER A 891 26.88 28.68 -18.38
N CYS A 892 26.39 27.66 -17.65
CA CYS A 892 25.12 27.72 -16.94
C CYS A 892 25.33 28.38 -15.58
N LEU A 893 24.88 29.63 -15.43
CA LEU A 893 25.08 30.43 -14.23
C LEU A 893 24.10 30.05 -13.11
N TYR A 894 22.91 29.56 -13.47
CA TYR A 894 21.86 29.13 -12.54
C TYR A 894 20.85 28.22 -13.23
N ILE A 895 20.36 27.23 -12.49
CA ILE A 895 19.17 26.44 -12.77
C ILE A 895 18.46 26.18 -11.44
N GLY A 896 17.14 26.29 -11.42
CA GLY A 896 16.30 26.09 -10.24
C GLY A 896 15.08 26.99 -10.27
N ASP A 897 14.31 27.02 -9.18
CA ASP A 897 13.14 27.88 -9.06
C ASP A 897 13.51 29.35 -9.26
N GLY A 898 12.72 30.08 -10.04
CA GLY A 898 12.95 31.51 -10.28
C GLY A 898 13.00 32.33 -9.00
N ASP A 899 12.21 32.00 -7.98
CA ASP A 899 12.18 32.75 -6.72
C ASP A 899 13.42 32.51 -5.84
N LYS A 900 14.14 31.40 -6.06
CA LYS A 900 15.35 31.00 -5.32
C LYS A 900 16.66 31.52 -5.94
N VAL A 901 16.59 32.33 -7.00
CA VAL A 901 17.78 32.86 -7.69
C VAL A 901 18.69 33.63 -6.73
N PRO A 902 20.02 33.35 -6.71
CA PRO A 902 20.97 34.09 -5.89
C PRO A 902 20.95 35.59 -6.18
N ALA A 903 21.01 36.43 -5.14
CA ALA A 903 20.93 37.89 -5.26
C ALA A 903 21.89 38.49 -6.30
N LYS A 904 23.09 37.91 -6.46
CA LYS A 904 24.10 38.33 -7.45
C LYS A 904 23.69 38.14 -8.92
N LEU A 905 22.71 37.28 -9.18
CA LEU A 905 22.18 36.97 -10.51
C LEU A 905 20.80 37.59 -10.75
N ARG A 906 20.21 38.29 -9.77
CA ARG A 906 18.91 38.95 -9.95
C ARG A 906 19.09 40.21 -10.82
N LYS A 907 18.65 40.13 -12.07
CA LYS A 907 18.67 41.21 -13.06
C LYS A 907 17.30 41.34 -13.71
N GLU A 908 17.01 42.50 -14.31
CA GLU A 908 15.79 42.72 -15.07
C GLU A 908 15.71 41.75 -16.26
N ILE A 909 14.58 41.05 -16.39
CA ILE A 909 14.33 40.12 -17.50
C ILE A 909 13.56 40.86 -18.60
N VAL A 910 14.09 40.85 -19.81
CA VAL A 910 13.54 41.55 -20.97
C VAL A 910 13.32 40.59 -22.15
N ALA A 911 12.19 40.73 -22.83
CA ALA A 911 11.97 40.10 -24.13
C ALA A 911 12.50 41.01 -25.25
N ASP A 912 13.14 40.43 -26.25
CA ASP A 912 13.64 41.14 -27.43
C ASP A 912 13.16 40.48 -28.74
N GLU A 913 13.65 40.96 -29.90
CA GLU A 913 13.24 40.45 -31.21
C GLU A 913 13.70 39.01 -31.50
N HIS A 914 14.52 38.42 -30.62
CA HIS A 914 15.04 37.06 -30.72
C HIS A 914 14.40 36.09 -29.71
N THR A 915 13.48 36.57 -28.87
CA THR A 915 12.75 35.72 -27.92
C THR A 915 11.82 34.73 -28.63
N VAL A 916 11.96 33.44 -28.31
CA VAL A 916 11.05 32.38 -28.76
C VAL A 916 9.92 32.21 -27.75
N HIS A 917 8.68 32.46 -28.19
CA HIS A 917 7.49 32.43 -27.34
C HIS A 917 6.25 31.85 -28.06
N ASP A 918 6.41 31.36 -29.29
CA ASP A 918 5.35 30.73 -30.09
C ASP A 918 5.27 29.21 -29.88
N LYS A 919 6.03 28.67 -28.92
CA LYS A 919 6.15 27.24 -28.64
C LYS A 919 5.99 26.92 -27.15
N PRO A 920 5.58 25.68 -26.81
CA PRO A 920 5.63 25.18 -25.45
C PRO A 920 7.05 25.16 -24.88
N CYS A 921 7.18 25.51 -23.61
CA CYS A 921 8.40 25.50 -22.81
C CYS A 921 8.03 25.22 -21.35
N HIS A 922 7.66 23.97 -21.08
CA HIS A 922 7.23 23.51 -19.77
C HIS A 922 8.33 22.71 -19.07
N MET A 923 8.18 22.57 -17.76
CA MET A 923 8.98 21.65 -16.96
C MET A 923 8.75 20.22 -17.42
N ASP A 924 9.84 19.45 -17.59
CA ASP A 924 9.73 18.03 -17.95
C ASP A 924 8.93 17.28 -16.88
N GLY A 925 8.01 16.41 -17.32
CA GLY A 925 7.08 15.71 -16.42
C GLY A 925 5.98 16.56 -15.75
N MET A 926 6.04 17.90 -15.84
CA MET A 926 5.08 18.83 -15.21
C MET A 926 4.58 19.87 -16.20
N SER A 927 3.73 19.46 -17.15
CA SER A 927 3.24 20.34 -18.22
C SER A 927 2.43 21.55 -17.74
N TRP A 928 1.99 21.57 -16.49
CA TRP A 928 1.30 22.72 -15.87
C TRP A 928 2.26 23.77 -15.28
N MET A 929 3.56 23.47 -15.17
CA MET A 929 4.59 24.39 -14.70
C MET A 929 5.45 24.89 -15.85
N GLN A 930 5.80 26.18 -15.84
CA GLN A 930 6.53 26.82 -16.93
C GLN A 930 8.04 26.85 -16.68
N SER A 931 8.81 26.74 -17.77
CA SER A 931 10.27 26.88 -17.78
C SER A 931 10.66 28.12 -18.58
N THR A 932 11.60 28.90 -18.05
CA THR A 932 12.11 30.11 -18.72
C THR A 932 13.63 30.02 -18.86
N VAL A 933 14.13 30.24 -20.08
CA VAL A 933 15.58 30.27 -20.36
C VAL A 933 16.00 31.69 -20.72
N VAL A 934 16.92 32.25 -19.95
CA VAL A 934 17.44 33.60 -20.15
C VAL A 934 18.96 33.60 -20.34
N GLN A 935 19.45 34.61 -21.05
CA GLN A 935 20.86 34.85 -21.25
C GLN A 935 21.27 36.20 -20.66
N GLN A 936 22.40 36.22 -19.95
CA GLN A 936 22.98 37.45 -19.45
C GLN A 936 23.45 38.36 -20.60
N ARG A 937 23.00 39.61 -20.61
CA ARG A 937 23.46 40.66 -21.55
C ARG A 937 23.67 41.96 -20.79
N GLY A 938 24.92 42.28 -20.45
CA GLY A 938 25.25 43.42 -19.59
C GLY A 938 24.53 43.39 -18.24
N ASP A 939 23.71 44.42 -17.98
CA ASP A 939 22.96 44.61 -16.72
C ASP A 939 21.55 43.99 -16.74
N GLN A 940 21.18 43.27 -17.80
CA GLN A 940 19.86 42.64 -17.98
C GLN A 940 19.99 41.16 -18.38
N HIS A 941 18.88 40.43 -18.30
CA HIS A 941 18.71 39.09 -18.82
C HIS A 941 17.75 39.13 -20.02
N SER A 942 18.22 38.74 -21.20
CA SER A 942 17.34 38.60 -22.38
C SER A 942 16.71 37.21 -22.41
N ILE A 943 15.41 37.12 -22.62
CA ILE A 943 14.69 35.84 -22.74
C ILE A 943 15.07 35.19 -24.07
N LEU A 944 15.64 33.98 -24.00
CA LEU A 944 15.87 33.13 -25.17
C LEU A 944 14.60 32.37 -25.53
N MET A 945 13.97 31.73 -24.53
CA MET A 945 12.76 30.96 -24.70
C MET A 945 11.87 31.06 -23.45
N ALA A 946 10.57 31.25 -23.67
CA ALA A 946 9.53 31.29 -22.63
C ALA A 946 8.26 30.62 -23.14
N ASP A 947 7.49 30.00 -22.24
CA ASP A 947 6.30 29.26 -22.60
C ASP A 947 5.22 30.13 -23.24
N HIS A 948 4.62 29.70 -24.37
CA HIS A 948 3.58 30.42 -25.10
C HIS A 948 2.32 30.79 -24.30
N GLN A 949 2.04 30.13 -23.17
CA GLN A 949 0.88 30.44 -22.32
C GLN A 949 1.16 31.60 -21.36
N MET A 950 2.43 32.02 -21.18
CA MET A 950 2.83 33.04 -20.22
C MET A 950 3.05 34.41 -20.88
N PRO A 951 2.21 35.43 -20.61
CA PRO A 951 2.39 36.75 -21.20
C PRO A 951 3.79 37.32 -20.90
N LEU A 952 4.51 37.77 -21.93
CA LEU A 952 5.88 38.30 -21.77
C LEU A 952 5.94 39.51 -20.82
N GLU A 953 4.84 40.25 -20.65
CA GLU A 953 4.74 41.34 -19.69
C GLU A 953 4.84 40.89 -18.23
N ALA A 954 4.55 39.61 -17.93
CA ALA A 954 4.63 39.06 -16.57
C ALA A 954 6.07 39.11 -16.03
N TYR A 955 7.08 38.93 -16.89
CA TYR A 955 8.50 38.97 -16.53
C TYR A 955 9.00 40.37 -16.14
N GLN A 956 8.25 41.43 -16.44
CA GLN A 956 8.58 42.80 -16.01
C GLN A 956 8.28 43.02 -14.52
N GLN A 957 7.46 42.16 -13.91
CA GLN A 957 6.98 42.32 -12.53
C GLN A 957 7.78 41.51 -11.50
N GLY A 958 8.71 40.65 -11.94
CA GLY A 958 9.51 39.80 -11.06
C GLY A 958 10.18 38.64 -11.78
N LEU A 959 10.79 37.74 -11.01
CA LEU A 959 11.31 36.46 -11.51
C LEU A 959 10.11 35.55 -11.85
N PRO A 960 10.25 34.66 -12.85
CA PRO A 960 9.18 33.73 -13.18
C PRO A 960 8.90 32.73 -12.06
N ARG A 961 7.62 32.37 -11.92
CA ARG A 961 7.22 31.20 -11.14
C ARG A 961 7.54 29.94 -11.97
N GLY A 962 8.18 28.95 -11.38
CA GLY A 962 8.67 27.75 -12.05
C GLY A 962 10.18 27.77 -12.34
N MET A 963 10.63 26.90 -13.24
CA MET A 963 12.06 26.68 -13.51
C MET A 963 12.66 27.85 -14.28
N LEU A 964 13.76 28.42 -13.77
CA LEU A 964 14.53 29.46 -14.44
C LEU A 964 15.96 28.99 -14.68
N MET A 965 16.41 29.13 -15.94
CA MET A 965 17.78 28.88 -16.33
C MET A 965 18.46 30.17 -16.79
N ILE A 966 19.64 30.47 -16.26
CA ILE A 966 20.44 31.66 -16.60
C ILE A 966 21.75 31.22 -17.27
N LEU A 967 21.97 31.64 -18.51
CA LEU A 967 23.18 31.34 -19.29
C LEU A 967 24.12 32.55 -19.39
N ALA A 968 25.41 32.27 -19.55
CA ALA A 968 26.45 33.28 -19.75
C ALA A 968 26.32 34.02 -21.09
N GLU A 969 26.89 35.24 -21.14
CA GLU A 969 26.79 36.16 -22.28
C GLU A 969 27.49 35.66 -23.55
N ASP A 970 28.49 34.80 -23.41
CA ASP A 970 29.32 34.26 -24.49
C ASP A 970 28.72 33.02 -25.17
N VAL A 971 27.60 32.52 -24.68
CA VAL A 971 26.90 31.35 -25.24
C VAL A 971 26.17 31.73 -26.54
N ASP A 972 26.23 30.87 -27.56
CA ASP A 972 25.47 31.08 -28.81
C ASP A 972 23.96 30.83 -28.58
N SER A 973 23.17 31.89 -28.61
CA SER A 973 21.72 31.86 -28.40
C SER A 973 21.00 30.91 -29.35
N GLN A 974 21.42 30.82 -30.63
CA GLN A 974 20.74 29.98 -31.62
C GLN A 974 21.07 28.51 -31.39
N ALA A 975 22.29 28.20 -30.95
CA ALA A 975 22.70 26.86 -30.56
C ALA A 975 21.90 26.36 -29.35
N VAL A 976 21.68 27.23 -28.35
CA VAL A 976 20.86 26.93 -27.17
C VAL A 976 19.43 26.59 -27.57
N ILE A 977 18.76 27.45 -28.35
CA ILE A 977 17.36 27.21 -28.78
C ILE A 977 17.25 25.90 -29.56
N THR A 978 18.20 25.64 -30.46
CA THR A 978 18.23 24.38 -31.22
C THR A 978 18.38 23.17 -30.29
N ARG A 979 19.22 23.30 -29.25
CA ARG A 979 19.44 22.23 -28.29
C ARG A 979 18.25 22.00 -27.37
N ILE A 980 17.56 23.05 -26.92
CA ILE A 980 16.31 22.94 -26.15
C ILE A 980 15.28 22.13 -26.93
N LEU A 981 15.03 22.49 -28.19
CA LEU A 981 14.06 21.78 -29.03
C LEU A 981 14.43 20.31 -29.24
N ALA A 982 15.73 19.99 -29.32
CA ALA A 982 16.20 18.62 -29.40
C ALA A 982 16.08 17.87 -28.06
N LEU A 983 16.25 18.57 -26.93
CA LEU A 983 16.15 17.97 -25.60
C LEU A 983 14.69 17.78 -25.13
N GLN A 984 13.76 18.57 -25.67
CA GLN A 984 12.32 18.39 -25.46
C GLN A 984 11.73 17.23 -26.25
N ASP A 985 12.47 16.67 -27.21
CA ASP A 985 12.11 15.41 -27.88
C ASP A 985 12.57 14.21 -27.03
N THR A 986 11.74 13.88 -26.03
CA THR A 986 12.00 12.81 -25.06
C THR A 986 12.22 11.46 -25.75
N ALA A 987 11.44 11.13 -26.78
CA ALA A 987 11.56 9.84 -27.47
C ALA A 987 12.93 9.69 -28.15
N THR A 988 13.37 10.71 -28.90
CA THR A 988 14.68 10.70 -29.55
C THR A 988 15.84 10.63 -28.52
N ARG A 989 15.70 11.28 -27.35
CA ARG A 989 16.69 11.18 -26.28
C ARG A 989 16.79 9.78 -25.69
N LEU A 990 15.64 9.19 -25.37
CA LEU A 990 15.55 7.84 -24.82
C LEU A 990 16.22 6.83 -25.76
N ASP A 991 15.87 6.87 -27.05
CA ASP A 991 16.45 6.00 -28.07
C ASP A 991 17.97 6.18 -28.17
N TYR A 992 18.46 7.43 -28.17
CA TYR A 992 19.90 7.70 -28.24
C TYR A 992 20.65 7.14 -27.02
N ILE A 993 20.14 7.36 -25.80
CA ILE A 993 20.80 6.87 -24.58
C ILE A 993 20.80 5.34 -24.58
N LEU A 994 19.68 4.71 -24.94
CA LEU A 994 19.56 3.25 -25.04
C LEU A 994 20.56 2.67 -26.05
N GLU A 995 20.67 3.26 -27.24
CA GLU A 995 21.64 2.84 -28.26
C GLU A 995 23.08 2.96 -27.75
N GLN A 996 23.43 4.06 -27.07
CA GLN A 996 24.76 4.25 -26.51
C GLN A 996 25.05 3.28 -25.36
N THR A 997 24.06 2.99 -24.51
CA THR A 997 24.19 1.98 -23.44
C THR A 997 24.45 0.61 -24.02
N LEU A 998 23.65 0.17 -25.01
CA LEU A 998 23.85 -1.11 -25.69
C LEU A 998 25.22 -1.17 -26.38
N ALA A 999 25.63 -0.12 -27.09
CA ALA A 999 26.93 -0.03 -27.73
C ALA A 999 28.09 -0.09 -26.72
N TYR A 1000 27.91 0.47 -25.51
CA TYR A 1000 28.88 0.33 -24.43
C TYR A 1000 28.96 -1.12 -23.91
N LEU A 1001 27.82 -1.80 -23.73
CA LEU A 1001 27.79 -3.21 -23.32
C LEU A 1001 28.50 -4.11 -24.33
N GLU A 1002 28.31 -3.87 -25.64
CA GLU A 1002 29.03 -4.55 -26.72
C GLU A 1002 30.52 -4.14 -26.81
N GLY A 1003 30.85 -2.93 -26.38
CA GLY A 1003 32.23 -2.41 -26.30
C GLY A 1003 32.64 -1.51 -27.45
N ASP A 1004 31.66 -1.06 -28.23
CA ASP A 1004 31.82 -0.07 -29.29
C ASP A 1004 31.95 1.35 -28.73
N VAL A 1005 31.41 1.58 -27.53
CA VAL A 1005 31.56 2.83 -26.77
C VAL A 1005 32.45 2.58 -25.55
N ASP A 1006 33.38 3.49 -25.27
CA ASP A 1006 34.24 3.39 -24.10
C ASP A 1006 33.57 3.93 -22.82
N TYR A 1007 34.09 3.51 -21.66
CA TYR A 1007 33.54 3.90 -20.36
C TYR A 1007 33.48 5.42 -20.15
N THR A 1008 34.51 6.17 -20.55
CA THR A 1008 34.53 7.64 -20.35
C THR A 1008 33.42 8.34 -21.11
N THR A 1009 33.12 7.86 -22.33
CA THR A 1009 32.03 8.38 -23.16
C THR A 1009 30.65 8.10 -22.55
N ILE A 1010 30.36 6.86 -22.14
CA ILE A 1010 29.03 6.52 -21.60
C ILE A 1010 28.79 7.14 -20.22
N THR A 1011 29.79 7.21 -19.34
CA THR A 1011 29.64 7.82 -18.01
C THR A 1011 29.38 9.33 -18.13
N SER A 1012 29.99 10.00 -19.11
CA SER A 1012 29.72 11.42 -19.39
C SER A 1012 28.28 11.63 -19.91
N LEU A 1013 27.74 10.68 -20.66
CA LEU A 1013 26.35 10.70 -21.11
C LEU A 1013 25.39 10.50 -19.93
N TYR A 1014 25.63 9.49 -19.09
CA TYR A 1014 24.82 9.19 -17.91
C TYR A 1014 24.80 10.35 -16.93
N ALA A 1015 25.96 10.95 -16.62
CA ALA A 1015 26.04 12.10 -15.73
C ALA A 1015 25.20 13.32 -16.16
N GLY A 1016 24.93 13.47 -17.47
CA GLY A 1016 24.15 14.57 -18.00
C GLY A 1016 22.71 14.22 -18.40
N GLN A 1017 22.32 12.95 -18.41
CA GLN A 1017 21.02 12.52 -18.93
C GLN A 1017 20.25 11.56 -18.00
N ILE A 1018 20.92 10.96 -17.02
CA ILE A 1018 20.34 10.01 -16.08
C ILE A 1018 20.46 10.57 -14.67
N GLU A 1019 19.34 10.59 -13.94
CA GLU A 1019 19.29 11.10 -12.57
C GLU A 1019 20.14 10.25 -11.61
N THR A 1020 20.66 10.89 -10.56
CA THR A 1020 21.44 10.25 -9.49
C THR A 1020 20.61 10.13 -8.22
N GLU A 1021 20.12 11.27 -7.70
CA GLU A 1021 19.38 11.36 -6.44
C GLU A 1021 18.06 10.57 -6.43
N SER A 1022 17.40 10.48 -7.58
CA SER A 1022 16.15 9.74 -7.74
C SER A 1022 16.33 8.46 -8.55
N PHE A 1023 17.56 7.91 -8.63
CA PHE A 1023 17.81 6.71 -9.44
C PHE A 1023 17.01 5.48 -8.97
N ARG A 1024 16.23 4.91 -9.88
CA ARG A 1024 15.34 3.75 -9.73
C ARG A 1024 15.74 2.65 -10.72
N PRO A 1025 16.31 1.53 -10.27
CA PRO A 1025 16.70 0.43 -11.18
C PRO A 1025 15.52 -0.41 -11.68
N SER A 1026 14.28 -0.14 -11.25
CA SER A 1026 13.05 -0.86 -11.60
C SER A 1026 11.80 0.01 -11.43
N ALA A 1027 10.68 -0.40 -12.04
CA ALA A 1027 9.38 0.30 -11.95
C ALA A 1027 8.57 0.01 -10.67
N ASP A 1028 9.08 -0.85 -9.79
CA ASP A 1028 8.41 -1.38 -8.59
C ASP A 1028 7.08 -2.11 -8.90
N GLU A 1029 7.03 -2.84 -10.02
CA GLU A 1029 5.94 -3.75 -10.37
C GLU A 1029 6.53 -5.16 -10.56
N TYR A 1030 6.11 -6.09 -9.71
CA TYR A 1030 6.66 -7.46 -9.63
C TYR A 1030 6.43 -8.32 -10.90
N ARG A 1031 5.67 -7.83 -11.87
CA ARG A 1031 5.41 -8.53 -13.14
C ARG A 1031 6.40 -8.12 -14.24
N LEU A 1032 7.07 -6.98 -14.08
CA LEU A 1032 7.96 -6.38 -15.06
C LEU A 1032 9.42 -6.82 -14.91
N TYR A 1033 10.21 -6.55 -15.94
CA TYR A 1033 11.66 -6.72 -15.89
C TYR A 1033 12.33 -5.86 -14.82
N THR A 1034 13.32 -6.44 -14.15
CA THR A 1034 14.25 -5.71 -13.28
C THR A 1034 15.68 -5.92 -13.77
N LEU A 1035 16.53 -4.89 -13.72
CA LEU A 1035 17.94 -5.05 -14.11
C LEU A 1035 18.69 -6.07 -13.24
N GLY A 1036 18.23 -6.30 -12.01
CA GLY A 1036 18.77 -7.31 -11.11
C GLY A 1036 18.61 -8.75 -11.64
N GLN A 1037 17.55 -9.02 -12.40
CA GLN A 1037 17.39 -10.31 -13.08
C GLN A 1037 18.45 -10.49 -14.16
N PHE A 1038 18.66 -9.47 -14.99
CA PHE A 1038 19.54 -9.56 -16.15
C PHE A 1038 21.01 -9.59 -15.79
N ILE A 1039 21.44 -8.90 -14.74
CA ILE A 1039 22.88 -8.75 -14.44
C ILE A 1039 23.60 -10.09 -14.32
N TRP A 1040 22.92 -11.12 -13.78
CA TRP A 1040 23.47 -12.46 -13.62
C TRP A 1040 23.24 -13.39 -14.82
N MET A 1041 22.46 -12.96 -15.82
CA MET A 1041 22.20 -13.69 -17.06
C MET A 1041 23.14 -13.27 -18.20
N LEU A 1042 23.78 -12.12 -18.08
CA LEU A 1042 24.72 -11.59 -19.07
C LEU A 1042 26.05 -12.35 -19.03
N ASP A 1043 26.74 -12.37 -20.17
CA ASP A 1043 28.11 -12.85 -20.21
C ASP A 1043 29.03 -11.96 -19.36
N LYS A 1044 30.19 -12.49 -18.96
CA LYS A 1044 31.10 -11.77 -18.07
C LYS A 1044 31.45 -10.35 -18.59
N PRO A 1045 31.84 -10.15 -19.86
CA PRO A 1045 32.13 -8.82 -20.39
C PRO A 1045 30.97 -7.82 -20.29
N GLN A 1046 29.76 -8.21 -20.70
CA GLN A 1046 28.59 -7.32 -20.65
C GLN A 1046 28.16 -7.05 -19.21
N ARG A 1047 28.12 -8.09 -18.37
CA ARG A 1047 27.82 -7.98 -16.93
C ARG A 1047 28.77 -7.01 -16.23
N ASP A 1048 30.07 -7.20 -16.41
CA ASP A 1048 31.09 -6.40 -15.74
C ASP A 1048 31.00 -4.92 -16.20
N ARG A 1049 30.71 -4.68 -17.48
CA ARG A 1049 30.47 -3.32 -18.01
C ARG A 1049 29.22 -2.68 -17.42
N LEU A 1050 28.10 -3.41 -17.38
CA LEU A 1050 26.83 -2.92 -16.82
C LEU A 1050 26.98 -2.60 -15.33
N GLY A 1051 27.55 -3.53 -14.54
CA GLY A 1051 27.83 -3.32 -13.13
C GLY A 1051 28.73 -2.10 -12.92
N LYS A 1052 29.83 -1.99 -13.68
CA LYS A 1052 30.74 -0.84 -13.59
C LYS A 1052 30.04 0.49 -13.88
N LEU A 1053 29.13 0.53 -14.85
CA LEU A 1053 28.38 1.73 -15.19
C LEU A 1053 27.40 2.12 -14.08
N LEU A 1054 26.56 1.18 -13.62
CA LEU A 1054 25.52 1.47 -12.64
C LEU A 1054 26.08 1.79 -11.25
N PHE A 1055 27.04 1.00 -10.75
CA PHE A 1055 27.59 1.17 -9.40
C PHE A 1055 28.50 2.41 -9.28
N ASN A 1056 29.01 2.94 -10.38
CA ASN A 1056 29.77 4.19 -10.40
C ASN A 1056 28.94 5.42 -10.78
N HIS A 1057 27.76 5.25 -11.38
CA HIS A 1057 26.84 6.36 -11.64
C HIS A 1057 26.32 6.95 -10.32
N ASP A 1058 25.81 6.09 -9.43
CA ASP A 1058 25.38 6.45 -8.08
C ASP A 1058 25.38 5.23 -7.15
N TYR A 1059 25.48 5.42 -5.83
CA TYR A 1059 25.40 4.32 -4.87
C TYR A 1059 24.04 3.60 -4.92
N ARG A 1060 22.97 4.29 -5.33
CA ARG A 1060 21.64 3.67 -5.56
C ARG A 1060 21.68 2.62 -6.66
N GLY A 1061 22.73 2.58 -7.50
CA GLY A 1061 22.96 1.46 -8.42
C GLY A 1061 23.08 0.11 -7.73
N PHE A 1062 23.47 0.05 -6.46
CA PHE A 1062 23.56 -1.19 -5.67
C PHE A 1062 22.18 -1.82 -5.41
N LYS A 1063 21.08 -1.07 -5.55
CA LYS A 1063 19.71 -1.62 -5.49
C LYS A 1063 19.48 -2.73 -6.52
N VAL A 1064 20.26 -2.76 -7.61
CA VAL A 1064 20.23 -3.84 -8.62
C VAL A 1064 20.58 -5.21 -8.02
N ILE A 1065 21.38 -5.24 -6.95
CA ILE A 1065 21.87 -6.48 -6.32
C ILE A 1065 21.36 -6.67 -4.87
N GLU A 1066 20.66 -5.70 -4.29
CA GLU A 1066 20.35 -5.60 -2.85
C GLU A 1066 19.60 -6.82 -2.24
N CYS A 1067 18.82 -7.53 -3.06
CA CYS A 1067 18.07 -8.73 -2.65
C CYS A 1067 18.58 -10.02 -3.32
N SER A 1068 19.80 -10.03 -3.86
CA SER A 1068 20.28 -11.16 -4.69
C SER A 1068 21.77 -11.48 -4.54
N TYR A 1069 22.41 -11.06 -3.43
CA TYR A 1069 23.83 -11.33 -3.22
C TYR A 1069 24.15 -12.83 -3.25
N ASP A 1070 23.30 -13.65 -2.63
CA ASP A 1070 23.51 -15.09 -2.55
C ASP A 1070 23.27 -15.79 -3.90
N LYS A 1071 22.30 -15.32 -4.68
CA LYS A 1071 22.03 -15.82 -6.05
C LYS A 1071 23.28 -15.81 -6.92
N ALA A 1072 24.09 -14.75 -6.86
CA ALA A 1072 25.34 -14.65 -7.61
C ALA A 1072 26.33 -15.77 -7.26
N TRP A 1073 26.39 -16.11 -5.97
CA TRP A 1073 27.23 -17.17 -5.43
C TRP A 1073 26.69 -18.55 -5.78
N LEU A 1074 25.40 -18.80 -5.65
CA LEU A 1074 24.76 -20.05 -6.07
C LEU A 1074 24.97 -20.32 -7.57
N LEU A 1075 24.85 -19.30 -8.43
CA LEU A 1075 25.17 -19.42 -9.85
C LEU A 1075 26.65 -19.73 -10.10
N HIS A 1076 27.55 -19.15 -9.30
CA HIS A 1076 28.97 -19.49 -9.36
C HIS A 1076 29.20 -20.96 -9.01
N GLN A 1077 28.65 -21.44 -7.90
CA GLN A 1077 28.76 -22.84 -7.45
C GLN A 1077 28.20 -23.82 -8.48
N LEU A 1078 27.04 -23.51 -9.05
CA LEU A 1078 26.44 -24.29 -10.14
C LEU A 1078 27.36 -24.35 -11.36
N SER A 1079 27.97 -23.21 -11.75
CA SER A 1079 28.91 -23.16 -12.88
C SER A 1079 30.20 -23.97 -12.65
N GLN A 1080 30.64 -24.12 -11.40
CA GLN A 1080 31.78 -24.94 -11.00
C GLN A 1080 31.41 -26.42 -10.81
N GLY A 1081 30.11 -26.76 -10.83
CA GLY A 1081 29.60 -28.10 -10.54
C GLY A 1081 29.70 -28.49 -9.07
N GLU A 1082 29.72 -27.52 -8.16
CA GLU A 1082 29.71 -27.73 -6.71
C GLU A 1082 28.32 -28.10 -6.18
N ILE A 1083 27.27 -27.59 -6.83
CA ILE A 1083 25.86 -27.93 -6.63
C ILE A 1083 25.24 -28.35 -7.98
N ASP A 1084 24.19 -29.16 -7.96
CA ASP A 1084 23.36 -29.44 -9.14
C ASP A 1084 22.22 -28.41 -9.29
N PHE A 1085 21.51 -28.47 -10.41
CA PHE A 1085 20.46 -27.50 -10.73
C PHE A 1085 19.27 -27.59 -9.77
N GLU A 1086 18.91 -28.81 -9.36
CA GLU A 1086 17.84 -29.06 -8.41
C GLU A 1086 18.17 -28.45 -7.03
N SER A 1087 19.41 -28.64 -6.54
CA SER A 1087 19.89 -28.02 -5.29
C SER A 1087 19.94 -26.49 -5.39
N TYR A 1088 20.37 -25.96 -6.55
CA TYR A 1088 20.34 -24.52 -6.83
C TYR A 1088 18.91 -23.96 -6.72
N LEU A 1089 17.93 -24.62 -7.33
CA LEU A 1089 16.54 -24.17 -7.35
C LEU A 1089 15.87 -24.24 -5.97
N GLU A 1090 16.30 -25.17 -5.10
CA GLU A 1090 15.86 -25.26 -3.71
C GLU A 1090 16.46 -24.12 -2.87
N GLN A 1091 17.78 -23.93 -2.93
CA GLN A 1091 18.50 -22.92 -2.15
C GLN A 1091 18.18 -21.48 -2.59
N GLU A 1092 17.97 -21.21 -3.89
CA GLU A 1092 17.58 -19.87 -4.36
C GLU A 1092 16.25 -19.39 -3.74
N ARG A 1093 15.41 -20.32 -3.27
CA ARG A 1093 14.13 -20.00 -2.62
C ARG A 1093 14.26 -19.78 -1.12
N GLU A 1094 15.34 -20.24 -0.51
CA GLU A 1094 15.66 -19.96 0.88
C GLU A 1094 16.19 -18.52 0.92
N GLU A 1095 15.55 -17.61 1.68
CA GLU A 1095 15.98 -16.20 1.79
C GLU A 1095 17.25 -16.02 2.65
N ASP A 1096 18.05 -17.08 2.77
CA ASP A 1096 19.23 -17.15 3.61
C ASP A 1096 20.40 -16.40 2.95
N LYS A 1097 21.01 -15.47 3.70
CA LYS A 1097 22.17 -14.71 3.23
C LYS A 1097 23.44 -15.31 3.80
N THR A 1098 24.40 -15.64 2.94
CA THR A 1098 25.67 -16.24 3.38
C THR A 1098 26.84 -15.25 3.35
N GLU A 1099 27.78 -15.42 4.28
CA GLU A 1099 29.06 -14.70 4.33
C GLU A 1099 29.88 -14.93 3.04
N ALA A 1100 29.78 -16.12 2.45
CA ALA A 1100 30.43 -16.48 1.19
C ALA A 1100 29.84 -15.71 0.01
N GLY A 1101 28.50 -15.59 -0.04
CA GLY A 1101 27.78 -14.81 -1.04
C GLY A 1101 28.18 -13.34 -1.03
N MET A 1102 28.20 -12.72 0.16
CA MET A 1102 28.62 -11.33 0.31
C MET A 1102 30.08 -11.12 -0.11
N ARG A 1103 30.99 -12.04 0.25
CA ARG A 1103 32.40 -11.98 -0.14
C ARG A 1103 32.59 -12.02 -1.66
N PHE A 1104 31.87 -12.93 -2.33
CA PHE A 1104 31.91 -13.04 -3.79
C PHE A 1104 31.50 -11.73 -4.47
N VAL A 1105 30.43 -11.09 -3.98
CA VAL A 1105 29.96 -9.81 -4.50
C VAL A 1105 30.97 -8.69 -4.26
N LEU A 1106 31.56 -8.59 -3.08
CA LEU A 1106 32.57 -7.56 -2.77
C LEU A 1106 33.83 -7.70 -3.63
N ASP A 1107 34.33 -8.92 -3.81
CA ASP A 1107 35.48 -9.18 -4.68
C ASP A 1107 35.18 -8.74 -6.13
N TRP A 1108 33.98 -9.04 -6.62
CA TRP A 1108 33.53 -8.60 -7.94
C TRP A 1108 33.47 -7.06 -8.04
N LEU A 1109 32.91 -6.35 -7.06
CA LEU A 1109 32.86 -4.88 -7.05
C LEU A 1109 34.25 -4.25 -7.08
N ILE A 1110 35.23 -4.84 -6.40
CA ILE A 1110 36.63 -4.42 -6.43
C ILE A 1110 37.23 -4.64 -7.82
N GLU A 1111 37.00 -5.81 -8.44
CA GLU A 1111 37.46 -6.11 -9.81
C GLU A 1111 36.91 -5.12 -10.84
N LEU A 1112 35.68 -4.62 -10.64
CA LEU A 1112 35.04 -3.63 -11.51
C LEU A 1112 35.58 -2.21 -11.37
N GLU A 1113 36.48 -1.97 -10.41
CA GLU A 1113 36.97 -0.64 -10.04
C GLU A 1113 35.82 0.30 -9.62
N VAL A 1114 34.84 -0.22 -8.88
CA VAL A 1114 33.76 0.62 -8.31
C VAL A 1114 34.35 1.60 -7.30
N ASN A 1115 33.80 2.81 -7.28
CA ASN A 1115 34.21 3.87 -6.36
C ASN A 1115 34.22 3.34 -4.91
N PRO A 1116 35.38 3.31 -4.24
CA PRO A 1116 35.52 2.81 -2.87
C PRO A 1116 34.57 3.51 -1.88
N ALA A 1117 34.17 4.75 -2.15
CA ALA A 1117 33.19 5.46 -1.34
C ALA A 1117 31.79 4.83 -1.41
N HIS A 1118 31.36 4.38 -2.59
CA HIS A 1118 30.07 3.71 -2.77
C HIS A 1118 30.09 2.32 -2.11
N ILE A 1119 31.17 1.55 -2.31
CA ILE A 1119 31.33 0.23 -1.65
C ILE A 1119 31.35 0.39 -0.12
N THR A 1120 32.03 1.42 0.39
CA THR A 1120 32.06 1.67 1.85
C THR A 1120 30.66 1.97 2.39
N LEU A 1121 29.86 2.79 1.70
CA LEU A 1121 28.48 3.06 2.09
C LEU A 1121 27.63 1.78 2.06
N PHE A 1122 27.80 0.94 1.03
CA PHE A 1122 27.16 -0.37 0.94
C PHE A 1122 27.55 -1.27 2.13
N CYS A 1123 28.85 -1.41 2.43
CA CYS A 1123 29.34 -2.22 3.55
C CYS A 1123 28.88 -1.70 4.93
N ILE A 1124 28.71 -0.38 5.10
CA ILE A 1124 28.15 0.18 6.34
C ILE A 1124 26.70 -0.29 6.54
N LYS A 1125 25.90 -0.39 5.47
CA LYS A 1125 24.52 -0.88 5.54
C LYS A 1125 24.41 -2.40 5.71
N GLN A 1126 25.51 -3.12 5.54
CA GLN A 1126 25.59 -4.58 5.57
C GLN A 1126 26.67 -5.03 6.57
N SER A 1127 26.82 -4.30 7.68
CA SER A 1127 27.87 -4.53 8.68
C SER A 1127 27.68 -5.80 9.51
N GLU A 1128 26.52 -6.44 9.41
CA GLU A 1128 26.27 -7.78 9.94
C GLU A 1128 27.19 -8.85 9.33
N PHE A 1129 27.72 -8.62 8.12
CA PHE A 1129 28.71 -9.49 7.48
C PHE A 1129 30.14 -9.10 7.87
N GLU A 1130 30.93 -10.09 8.28
CA GLU A 1130 32.32 -9.88 8.71
C GLU A 1130 33.19 -9.31 7.56
N VAL A 1131 32.97 -9.78 6.33
CA VAL A 1131 33.68 -9.34 5.13
C VAL A 1131 33.43 -7.87 4.78
N CYS A 1132 32.25 -7.32 5.08
CA CYS A 1132 31.97 -5.90 4.94
C CYS A 1132 32.82 -5.07 5.90
N CYS A 1133 32.93 -5.53 7.15
CA CYS A 1133 33.81 -4.92 8.15
C CYS A 1133 35.29 -4.99 7.73
N GLU A 1134 35.74 -6.16 7.22
CA GLU A 1134 37.11 -6.36 6.71
C GLU A 1134 37.44 -5.40 5.54
N PHE A 1135 36.50 -5.19 4.62
CA PHE A 1135 36.64 -4.26 3.51
C PHE A 1135 36.86 -2.82 4.01
N ILE A 1136 36.01 -2.34 4.91
CA ILE A 1136 36.09 -0.98 5.48
C ILE A 1136 37.44 -0.77 6.17
N GLN A 1137 37.88 -1.73 6.98
CA GLN A 1137 39.17 -1.66 7.66
C GLN A 1137 40.34 -1.62 6.65
N SER A 1138 40.27 -2.43 5.59
CA SER A 1138 41.29 -2.46 4.53
C SER A 1138 41.34 -1.16 3.72
N HIS A 1139 40.18 -0.57 3.45
CA HIS A 1139 40.08 0.75 2.82
C HIS A 1139 40.66 1.85 3.72
N ALA A 1140 40.38 1.81 5.03
CA ALA A 1140 40.94 2.74 6.00
C ALA A 1140 42.49 2.66 6.08
N ARG A 1141 43.08 1.47 5.85
CA ARG A 1141 44.54 1.28 5.70
C ARG A 1141 45.12 1.86 4.40
N GLY A 1142 44.27 2.38 3.52
CA GLY A 1142 44.64 2.97 2.23
C GLY A 1142 44.81 1.96 1.10
N GLN A 1143 44.32 0.71 1.26
CA GLN A 1143 44.48 -0.32 0.22
C GLN A 1143 43.66 -0.03 -1.04
N TYR A 1144 42.53 0.67 -0.91
CA TYR A 1144 41.61 0.99 -2.00
C TYR A 1144 41.58 2.47 -2.36
N GLY A 1145 42.56 3.26 -1.93
CA GLY A 1145 42.66 4.68 -2.24
C GLY A 1145 42.47 5.58 -1.02
N SER A 1146 42.02 6.82 -1.25
CA SER A 1146 41.95 7.83 -0.20
C SER A 1146 40.68 7.69 0.63
N PHE A 1147 40.78 7.01 1.78
CA PHE A 1147 39.69 6.93 2.75
C PHE A 1147 39.13 8.30 3.16
N LYS A 1148 39.97 9.34 3.17
CA LYS A 1148 39.54 10.73 3.43
C LYS A 1148 38.49 11.25 2.42
N GLN A 1149 38.55 10.83 1.16
CA GLN A 1149 37.56 11.24 0.16
C GLN A 1149 36.22 10.56 0.45
N THR A 1150 36.24 9.30 0.85
CA THR A 1150 35.06 8.57 1.32
C THR A 1150 34.44 9.20 2.56
N LEU A 1151 35.26 9.63 3.53
CA LEU A 1151 34.73 10.36 4.68
C LEU A 1151 34.02 11.66 4.28
N ASN A 1152 34.49 12.35 3.24
CA ASN A 1152 33.79 13.54 2.74
C ASN A 1152 32.49 13.22 2.01
N TYR A 1153 32.35 11.99 1.49
CA TYR A 1153 31.15 11.51 0.77
C TYR A 1153 30.07 10.99 1.72
N LEU A 1154 30.46 10.37 2.83
CA LEU A 1154 29.52 9.87 3.83
C LEU A 1154 29.02 11.04 4.69
N HIS A 1155 27.72 11.15 4.97
CA HIS A 1155 27.18 12.08 5.97
C HIS A 1155 27.56 11.68 7.41
N ALA A 1156 27.37 12.58 8.39
CA ALA A 1156 27.84 12.37 9.77
C ALA A 1156 27.30 11.10 10.41
N GLY A 1157 26.03 10.75 10.18
CA GLY A 1157 25.42 9.53 10.71
C GLY A 1157 26.17 8.28 10.27
N ARG A 1158 26.50 8.17 8.98
CA ARG A 1158 27.29 7.03 8.45
C ARG A 1158 28.73 7.07 8.91
N ARG A 1159 29.33 8.26 9.02
CA ARG A 1159 30.67 8.40 9.62
C ARG A 1159 30.70 7.95 11.08
N ALA A 1160 29.61 8.14 11.83
CA ALA A 1160 29.52 7.76 13.25
C ALA A 1160 29.37 6.25 13.49
N GLN A 1161 29.06 5.46 12.47
CA GLN A 1161 29.05 3.98 12.56
C GLN A 1161 30.46 3.38 12.36
N LEU A 1162 31.37 4.12 11.70
CA LEU A 1162 32.74 3.65 11.44
C LEU A 1162 33.59 3.37 12.70
N PRO A 1163 33.52 4.15 13.81
CA PRO A 1163 34.31 3.86 15.01
C PRO A 1163 34.09 2.47 15.57
N GLU A 1164 32.85 1.99 15.61
CA GLU A 1164 32.52 0.63 16.05
C GLU A 1164 33.19 -0.42 15.15
N ILE A 1165 32.95 -0.33 13.84
CA ILE A 1165 33.49 -1.25 12.83
C ILE A 1165 35.03 -1.27 12.85
N LEU A 1166 35.65 -0.10 12.97
CA LEU A 1166 37.11 0.03 12.99
C LEU A 1166 37.72 -0.42 14.32
N SER A 1167 37.00 -0.35 15.43
CA SER A 1167 37.47 -0.78 16.76
C SER A 1167 37.74 -2.29 16.86
N GLN A 1168 37.11 -3.07 15.98
CA GLN A 1168 37.29 -4.53 15.90
C GLN A 1168 38.67 -4.93 15.34
N ALA A 1169 39.40 -4.00 14.70
CA ALA A 1169 40.72 -4.26 14.13
C ALA A 1169 41.85 -4.23 15.19
N SER A 1170 42.91 -5.02 14.98
CA SER A 1170 44.07 -5.02 15.89
C SER A 1170 44.88 -3.72 15.92
N ASP A 1171 44.80 -2.92 14.86
CA ASP A 1171 45.49 -1.65 14.62
C ASP A 1171 44.52 -0.45 14.63
N ALA A 1172 43.37 -0.61 15.29
CA ALA A 1172 42.26 0.33 15.27
C ALA A 1172 42.62 1.79 15.60
N THR A 1173 43.59 2.02 16.51
CA THR A 1173 44.06 3.38 16.87
C THR A 1173 44.67 4.13 15.68
N GLU A 1174 45.27 3.43 14.72
CA GLU A 1174 45.81 4.05 13.51
C GLU A 1174 44.69 4.33 12.49
N LEU A 1175 43.72 3.41 12.36
CA LEU A 1175 42.61 3.51 11.41
C LEU A 1175 41.64 4.65 11.75
N ILE A 1176 41.43 4.92 13.04
CA ILE A 1176 40.51 5.98 13.49
C ILE A 1176 41.11 7.39 13.38
N ALA A 1177 42.43 7.51 13.19
CA ALA A 1177 43.13 8.80 13.16
C ALA A 1177 42.51 9.86 12.21
N PRO A 1178 42.00 9.52 11.00
CA PRO A 1178 41.34 10.49 10.13
C PRO A 1178 40.05 11.09 10.73
N LEU A 1179 39.30 10.31 11.52
CA LEU A 1179 38.04 10.73 12.15
C LEU A 1179 38.27 11.56 13.43
N THR A 1180 39.45 11.49 14.06
CA THR A 1180 39.77 12.27 15.28
C THR A 1180 39.70 13.79 15.11
N LYS A 1181 39.71 14.29 13.86
CA LYS A 1181 39.61 15.71 13.52
C LYS A 1181 38.28 16.06 12.85
N ASP A 1182 37.29 15.17 12.87
CA ASP A 1182 35.96 15.44 12.33
C ASP A 1182 35.36 16.67 13.03
N ARG A 1183 34.50 17.39 12.32
CA ARG A 1183 33.82 18.57 12.86
C ARG A 1183 32.56 18.17 13.62
N SER A 1184 31.87 17.13 13.14
CA SER A 1184 30.64 16.62 13.74
C SER A 1184 30.87 16.11 15.16
N ARG A 1185 29.94 16.43 16.03
CA ARG A 1185 29.95 16.00 17.43
C ARG A 1185 29.61 14.52 17.55
N VAL A 1186 28.64 14.03 16.77
CA VAL A 1186 28.20 12.62 16.77
C VAL A 1186 29.38 11.69 16.48
N VAL A 1187 30.19 12.04 15.48
CA VAL A 1187 31.40 11.29 15.13
C VAL A 1187 32.42 11.29 16.27
N LYS A 1188 32.65 12.43 16.94
CA LYS A 1188 33.60 12.52 18.07
C LYS A 1188 33.16 11.69 19.27
N GLU A 1189 31.86 11.66 19.55
CA GLU A 1189 31.32 10.87 20.66
C GLU A 1189 31.38 9.38 20.37
N ALA A 1190 31.05 8.96 19.14
CA ALA A 1190 31.26 7.59 18.70
C ALA A 1190 32.73 7.16 18.84
N ILE A 1191 33.69 8.01 18.46
CA ILE A 1191 35.12 7.72 18.70
C ILE A 1191 35.40 7.51 20.19
N ALA A 1192 34.92 8.41 21.06
CA ALA A 1192 35.19 8.34 22.51
C ALA A 1192 34.56 7.12 23.19
N ASN A 1193 33.50 6.54 22.61
CA ASN A 1193 32.86 5.33 23.13
C ASN A 1193 33.69 4.07 22.82
N TYR A 1194 34.37 4.04 21.68
CA TYR A 1194 35.11 2.87 21.20
C TYR A 1194 36.65 2.98 21.34
N PHE A 1195 37.20 4.18 21.60
CA PHE A 1195 38.65 4.48 21.69
C PHE A 1195 38.96 5.47 22.81
#